data_AF-A0A1G4APL8-F1
#
_entry.id   AF-A0A1G4APL8-F1
#
_cell.length_a   1.000
_cell.length_b   1.000
_cell.length_c   1.000
_cell.angle_alpha   90.00
_cell.angle_beta   90.00
_cell.angle_gamma   90.00
#
_symmetry.space_group_name_H-M   'P 1'
#
loop_
_entity.id
_entity.type
_entity.pdbx_description
1 polymer ?
#
loop_
_entity_poly.entity_id
_entity_poly.type
_entity_poly.pdbx_seq_one_letter_code
_entity_poly.pdbx_strand_id
1 'polypeptide(L)'
;MRPASSTPTALILIDIQEGFKHPTHWGQSRSTPKFESNVETLLATARRYNDAAKASPALQKTSVLVLHVHHQSLSPTSVLHPSHYLEGSSTPSTTPLPFVAPLDQELVFKKQFNSAFIGTALEATLKSAGIRQLVVVGLTTDHCVSTTTRMAANLQVLGDDGGPDGNGHDVQGILVVRDAVATYEKGGFDAETVHAVNLASLDGEFAKVVSTDEVLTSVLNMFAKFKVPYLRGPGTTGPTTGVPIDKPQRTAGRRAASTKATKAVFAQSIFKETTPTASALAQTGIWTTKPRAKKGETVKNVAAQSKTKKKVKGDKSRVNIVDEKLCGPTLERHVGCDLVDINPGAGVWSRKLQEVLQPRSHILMEPDEDLYRPFLEPLLAHSNTQVKAQSGILWNELNEVLGHIQNQTPRPRGSGIEPTRNDTLLVTANLSFYPKKRYRNFDSVASLVLFQLISSIRTGALFQKYGLVRMLVWTNNDDQRSFLARNLQGRRKSALEAEFACEWLGVVAGKEAHANSDSKREAWHVRDRWIDVDSTKDTLARMRKNGFEMPEGRKLDSTKQAEQGAISTGRHAGEQTPYLSRPYMAELKELEGELAAGTLETSNTSKPWKRLKFLRHQVKSHEEDAENNKNLVAEMYELNRLRMTKAISDAELDERERAWDAKVSALGKNFLIDFRIIRDNLHVFRQDPPVMLWDRRPYEPLAVKPAEFFPNVECCLLDIQPKAMHPLLRQSGPGTSRAGDMFELFRGSMLAQGLEPVSKSLERIWPGASEGILPNCPSLRDPAQGGLAGKGHGELCSRVLNETQWTELLEAFMAWPFRPSYEEMIGRLADDIEPADDDNGGGSSMSTDAALS
;
A
#
# COMPACT_ATOMS: atom_id res chain seq x y z
N MET A 1 24.12 14.68 -10.13
CA MET A 1 24.46 15.99 -10.69
C MET A 1 24.91 15.85 -12.14
N ARG A 2 24.18 16.48 -13.05
CA ARG A 2 24.37 16.50 -14.49
C ARG A 2 24.65 17.95 -14.95
N PRO A 3 25.40 18.17 -16.03
CA PRO A 3 25.63 19.51 -16.57
C PRO A 3 24.32 20.16 -17.01
N ALA A 4 24.14 21.46 -16.71
CA ALA A 4 22.95 22.23 -17.10
C ALA A 4 22.75 22.24 -18.62
N SER A 5 23.83 22.12 -19.41
CA SER A 5 23.77 22.01 -20.88
C SER A 5 23.09 20.76 -21.41
N SER A 6 22.82 19.78 -20.55
CA SER A 6 22.24 18.48 -20.92
C SER A 6 21.01 18.10 -20.10
N THR A 7 20.64 18.89 -19.09
CA THR A 7 19.56 18.58 -18.16
C THR A 7 18.87 19.88 -17.75
N PRO A 8 17.56 20.05 -18.00
CA PRO A 8 16.81 21.22 -17.56
C PRO A 8 16.98 21.43 -16.05
N THR A 9 17.63 22.53 -15.67
CA THR A 9 18.08 22.79 -14.30
C THR A 9 17.44 24.06 -13.77
N ALA A 10 16.98 24.03 -12.52
CA ALA A 10 16.57 25.22 -11.78
C ALA A 10 17.51 25.48 -10.60
N LEU A 11 17.79 26.76 -10.32
CA LEU A 11 18.44 27.24 -9.09
C LEU A 11 17.39 27.96 -8.26
N ILE A 12 17.10 27.45 -7.06
CA ILE A 12 16.12 28.04 -6.13
C ILE A 12 16.82 28.64 -4.92
N LEU A 13 16.55 29.93 -4.68
CA LEU A 13 17.05 30.72 -3.55
C LEU A 13 15.94 30.91 -2.53
N ILE A 14 16.08 30.33 -1.34
CA ILE A 14 15.03 30.29 -0.32
C ILE A 14 15.33 31.28 0.81
N ASP A 15 14.41 32.23 1.01
CA ASP A 15 14.31 33.10 2.19
C ASP A 15 15.59 33.88 2.54
N ILE A 16 16.35 34.29 1.53
CA ILE A 16 17.58 35.09 1.72
C ILE A 16 17.20 36.57 1.87
N GLN A 17 16.60 36.89 3.02
CA GLN A 17 15.96 38.18 3.32
C GLN A 17 16.63 38.91 4.51
N GLU A 18 16.48 40.22 4.56
CA GLU A 18 17.05 41.11 5.59
C GLU A 18 16.64 40.71 7.03
N GLY A 19 15.44 40.19 7.23
CA GLY A 19 14.95 39.73 8.54
C GLY A 19 15.78 38.61 9.17
N PHE A 20 16.54 37.85 8.38
CA PHE A 20 17.46 36.83 8.88
C PHE A 20 18.76 37.39 9.47
N LYS A 21 19.05 38.69 9.28
CA LYS A 21 20.17 39.36 9.96
C LYS A 21 19.85 39.79 11.39
N HIS A 22 18.62 39.58 11.87
CA HIS A 22 18.25 39.99 13.22
C HIS A 22 19.17 39.33 14.26
N PRO A 23 19.81 40.10 15.16
CA PRO A 23 20.93 39.62 15.98
C PRO A 23 20.56 38.53 16.99
N THR A 24 19.31 38.52 17.48
CA THR A 24 18.88 37.61 18.56
C THR A 24 17.64 36.78 18.26
N HIS A 25 16.89 37.05 17.18
CA HIS A 25 15.58 36.43 16.96
C HIS A 25 15.69 34.95 16.56
N TRP A 26 16.79 34.59 15.90
CA TRP A 26 16.99 33.24 15.34
C TRP A 26 17.95 32.37 16.14
N GLY A 27 18.91 32.98 16.85
CA GLY A 27 19.99 32.34 17.61
C GLY A 27 21.21 33.27 17.67
N GLN A 28 22.14 33.06 18.60
CA GLN A 28 23.32 33.96 18.75
C GLN A 28 24.44 33.68 17.75
N SER A 29 24.41 32.53 17.07
CA SER A 29 25.38 32.13 16.06
C SER A 29 24.69 31.47 14.86
N ARG A 30 25.35 31.51 13.69
CA ARG A 30 24.88 30.92 12.43
C ARG A 30 25.93 29.97 11.86
N SER A 31 25.48 28.88 11.28
CA SER A 31 26.33 27.95 10.55
C SER A 31 26.79 28.54 9.22
N THR A 32 27.77 27.89 8.60
CA THR A 32 28.25 28.21 7.24
C THR A 32 28.72 29.66 7.09
N PRO A 33 29.90 30.02 7.63
CA PRO A 33 30.41 31.39 7.59
C PRO A 33 30.61 31.99 6.19
N LYS A 34 30.70 31.16 5.15
CA LYS A 34 30.87 31.56 3.74
C LYS A 34 29.55 31.61 2.94
N PHE A 35 28.41 31.49 3.62
CA PHE A 35 27.09 31.39 3.00
C PHE A 35 26.83 32.47 1.94
N GLU A 36 27.02 33.75 2.28
CA GLU A 36 26.78 34.87 1.37
C GLU A 36 27.64 34.77 0.10
N SER A 37 28.95 34.60 0.27
CA SER A 37 29.89 34.52 -0.86
C SER A 37 29.60 33.33 -1.78
N ASN A 38 29.16 32.21 -1.22
CA ASN A 38 28.86 31.00 -1.99
C ASN A 38 27.55 31.14 -2.78
N VAL A 39 26.49 31.66 -2.15
CA VAL A 39 25.22 31.94 -2.83
C VAL A 39 25.42 32.97 -3.94
N GLU A 40 26.13 34.07 -3.67
CA GLU A 40 26.43 35.10 -4.66
C GLU A 40 27.18 34.52 -5.86
N THR A 41 28.20 33.68 -5.61
CA THR A 41 28.98 33.03 -6.65
C THR A 41 28.13 32.10 -7.51
N LEU A 42 27.26 31.28 -6.90
CA LEU A 42 26.35 30.38 -7.62
C LEU A 42 25.36 31.16 -8.50
N LEU A 43 24.73 32.20 -7.95
CA LEU A 43 23.77 33.03 -8.67
C LEU A 43 24.43 33.79 -9.82
N ALA A 44 25.57 34.43 -9.58
CA ALA A 44 26.33 35.14 -10.61
C ALA A 44 26.77 34.19 -11.73
N THR A 45 27.20 32.97 -11.39
CA THR A 45 27.61 31.97 -12.38
C THR A 45 26.41 31.45 -13.19
N ALA A 46 25.27 31.19 -12.56
CA ALA A 46 24.05 30.80 -13.28
C ALA A 46 23.55 31.90 -14.23
N ARG A 47 23.62 33.18 -13.82
CA ARG A 47 23.30 34.32 -14.68
C ARG A 47 24.25 34.43 -15.87
N ARG A 48 25.57 34.31 -15.64
CA ARG A 48 26.57 34.27 -16.72
C ARG A 48 26.35 33.10 -17.67
N TYR A 49 25.99 31.92 -17.15
CA TYR A 49 25.63 30.76 -17.95
C TYR A 49 24.43 31.07 -18.86
N ASN A 50 23.40 31.72 -18.34
CA ASN A 50 22.23 32.12 -19.12
C ASN A 50 22.55 33.17 -20.18
N ASP A 51 23.40 34.14 -19.88
CA ASP A 51 23.82 35.15 -20.88
C ASP A 51 24.62 34.52 -22.02
N ALA A 52 25.51 33.57 -21.72
CA ALA A 52 26.19 32.78 -22.75
C ALA A 52 25.21 31.90 -23.55
N ALA A 53 24.19 31.34 -22.89
CA ALA A 53 23.17 30.53 -23.55
C ALA A 53 22.28 31.36 -24.51
N LYS A 54 22.02 32.64 -24.21
CA LYS A 54 21.30 33.55 -25.14
C LYS A 54 22.05 33.75 -26.46
N ALA A 55 23.37 33.70 -26.45
CA ALA A 55 24.20 33.83 -27.65
C ALA A 55 24.30 32.54 -28.48
N SER A 56 23.77 31.41 -28.00
CA SER A 56 23.84 30.11 -28.66
C SER A 56 22.45 29.45 -28.76
N PRO A 57 21.85 29.36 -29.97
CA PRO A 57 20.55 28.74 -30.18
C PRO A 57 20.43 27.31 -29.64
N ALA A 58 21.56 26.58 -29.59
CA ALA A 58 21.62 25.22 -29.06
C ALA A 58 21.49 25.16 -27.52
N LEU A 59 21.96 26.20 -26.81
CA LEU A 59 21.92 26.27 -25.34
C LEU A 59 20.70 27.03 -24.81
N GLN A 60 19.99 27.78 -25.66
CA GLN A 60 18.80 28.53 -25.26
C GLN A 60 17.69 27.65 -24.66
N LYS A 61 17.59 26.38 -25.08
CA LYS A 61 16.65 25.40 -24.51
C LYS A 61 17.08 24.81 -23.16
N THR A 62 18.30 25.12 -22.71
CA THR A 62 18.90 24.58 -21.48
C THR A 62 19.38 25.68 -20.54
N SER A 63 18.82 26.90 -20.64
CA SER A 63 19.04 27.95 -19.65
C SER A 63 18.63 27.48 -18.25
N VAL A 64 19.40 27.90 -17.25
CA VAL A 64 19.11 27.62 -15.84
C VAL A 64 17.96 28.51 -15.39
N LEU A 65 16.88 27.92 -14.92
CA LEU A 65 15.74 28.65 -14.39
C LEU A 65 16.08 29.18 -12.98
N VAL A 66 16.19 30.49 -12.81
CA VAL A 66 16.48 31.12 -11.51
C VAL A 66 15.17 31.48 -10.81
N LEU A 67 14.99 30.96 -9.60
CA LEU A 67 13.76 31.06 -8.80
C LEU A 67 14.09 31.65 -7.42
N HIS A 68 13.42 32.74 -7.07
CA HIS A 68 13.53 33.36 -5.75
C HIS A 68 12.29 33.06 -4.93
N VAL A 69 12.47 32.69 -3.67
CA VAL A 69 11.39 32.44 -2.72
C VAL A 69 11.58 33.32 -1.51
N HIS A 70 10.56 34.09 -1.17
CA HIS A 70 10.56 35.01 -0.04
C HIS A 70 9.44 34.65 0.94
N HIS A 71 9.79 34.44 2.19
CA HIS A 71 8.81 34.21 3.24
C HIS A 71 8.16 35.54 3.67
N GLN A 72 6.85 35.47 3.88
CA GLN A 72 6.01 36.53 4.42
C GLN A 72 5.16 35.91 5.52
N SER A 73 5.63 36.03 6.76
CA SER A 73 4.95 35.43 7.90
C SER A 73 3.56 36.04 8.07
N LEU A 74 2.59 35.21 8.45
CA LEU A 74 1.28 35.67 8.90
C LEU A 74 1.28 36.07 10.38
N SER A 75 2.32 35.72 11.14
CA SER A 75 2.42 36.07 12.56
C SER A 75 2.86 37.53 12.69
N PRO A 76 2.06 38.41 13.33
CA PRO A 76 2.43 39.82 13.51
C PRO A 76 3.70 40.03 14.34
N THR A 77 4.10 39.03 15.14
CA THR A 77 5.31 39.07 15.98
C THR A 77 6.57 38.56 15.28
N SER A 78 6.45 38.04 14.07
CA SER A 78 7.60 37.56 13.30
C SER A 78 8.38 38.72 12.69
N VAL A 79 9.71 38.64 12.75
CA VAL A 79 10.59 39.57 12.01
C VAL A 79 10.50 39.39 10.49
N LEU A 80 9.76 38.39 9.99
CA LEU A 80 9.45 38.19 8.56
C LEU A 80 8.00 38.55 8.22
N HIS A 81 7.27 39.22 9.13
CA HIS A 81 5.95 39.76 8.81
C HIS A 81 6.09 40.98 7.87
N PRO A 82 5.22 41.16 6.86
CA PRO A 82 5.31 42.28 5.92
C PRO A 82 5.28 43.69 6.52
N SER A 83 4.77 43.85 7.74
CA SER A 83 4.76 45.13 8.46
C SER A 83 6.05 45.40 9.25
N HIS A 84 6.98 44.46 9.30
CA HIS A 84 8.22 44.60 10.05
C HIS A 84 9.31 45.25 9.19
N TYR A 85 10.09 46.14 9.79
CA TYR A 85 11.17 46.88 9.16
C TYR A 85 12.47 46.65 9.91
N LEU A 86 13.61 46.78 9.23
CA LEU A 86 14.90 46.75 9.91
C LEU A 86 15.00 47.89 10.92
N GLU A 87 15.59 47.60 12.09
CA GLU A 87 15.78 48.60 13.13
C GLU A 87 16.59 49.79 12.59
N GLY A 88 16.06 51.01 12.75
CA GLY A 88 16.70 52.24 12.25
C GLY A 88 16.64 52.44 10.74
N SER A 89 15.80 51.70 10.00
CA SER A 89 15.70 51.78 8.54
C SER A 89 14.25 51.72 8.04
N SER A 90 14.00 52.33 6.87
CA SER A 90 12.72 52.21 6.14
C SER A 90 12.66 50.97 5.25
N THR A 91 13.65 50.07 5.33
CA THR A 91 13.68 48.82 4.57
C THR A 91 12.83 47.74 5.25
N PRO A 92 11.79 47.19 4.59
CA PRO A 92 11.05 46.06 5.11
C PRO A 92 11.98 44.87 5.36
N SER A 93 11.82 44.16 6.48
CA SER A 93 12.66 43.00 6.79
C SER A 93 12.41 41.83 5.83
N THR A 94 11.29 41.82 5.11
CA THR A 94 11.02 40.86 4.02
C THR A 94 11.79 41.16 2.73
N THR A 95 12.58 42.23 2.67
CA THR A 95 13.38 42.59 1.48
C THR A 95 14.49 41.55 1.27
N PRO A 96 14.74 41.07 0.04
CA PRO A 96 15.88 40.19 -0.24
C PRO A 96 17.21 40.90 0.06
N LEU A 97 18.22 40.12 0.45
CA LEU A 97 19.56 40.68 0.63
C LEU A 97 20.12 41.20 -0.71
N PRO A 98 20.88 42.32 -0.75
CA PRO A 98 21.30 42.95 -1.99
C PRO A 98 22.01 42.02 -2.99
N PHE A 99 22.84 41.09 -2.51
CA PHE A 99 23.61 40.17 -3.37
C PHE A 99 22.76 39.08 -4.05
N VAL A 100 21.49 38.91 -3.65
CA VAL A 100 20.51 38.01 -4.28
C VAL A 100 19.31 38.74 -4.86
N ALA A 101 19.37 40.07 -5.01
CA ALA A 101 18.29 40.84 -5.59
C ALA A 101 17.83 40.21 -6.93
N PRO A 102 16.54 39.88 -7.10
CA PRO A 102 16.03 39.32 -8.34
C PRO A 102 16.24 40.29 -9.51
N LEU A 103 16.54 39.77 -10.69
CA LEU A 103 16.47 40.54 -11.94
C LEU A 103 15.06 40.47 -12.52
N ASP A 104 14.67 41.41 -13.39
CA ASP A 104 13.31 41.53 -13.94
C ASP A 104 12.79 40.24 -14.61
N GLN A 105 13.68 39.45 -15.20
CA GLN A 105 13.36 38.19 -15.87
C GLN A 105 13.34 36.95 -14.95
N GLU A 106 13.66 37.10 -13.67
CA GLU A 106 13.73 36.00 -12.69
C GLU A 106 12.42 35.89 -11.90
N LEU A 107 11.96 34.66 -11.66
CA LEU A 107 10.66 34.46 -11.01
C LEU A 107 10.77 34.59 -9.50
N VAL A 108 9.83 35.31 -8.90
CA VAL A 108 9.75 35.51 -7.45
C VAL A 108 8.46 34.92 -6.90
N PHE A 109 8.57 34.03 -5.93
CA PHE A 109 7.47 33.42 -5.21
C PHE A 109 7.43 33.94 -3.78
N LYS A 110 6.24 34.32 -3.32
CA LYS A 110 6.01 34.69 -1.92
C LYS A 110 5.29 33.53 -1.24
N LYS A 111 5.79 33.10 -0.08
CA LYS A 111 5.20 32.00 0.71
C LYS A 111 4.86 32.46 2.12
N GLN A 112 3.85 31.85 2.70
CA GLN A 112 3.41 32.12 4.08
C GLN A 112 3.81 31.02 5.07
N PHE A 113 4.29 29.88 4.57
CA PHE A 113 4.68 28.72 5.37
C PHE A 113 6.13 28.30 5.07
N ASN A 114 6.62 27.25 5.74
CA ASN A 114 8.01 26.80 5.63
C ASN A 114 8.32 26.30 4.21
N SER A 115 7.45 25.47 3.64
CA SER A 115 7.61 24.95 2.28
C SER A 115 7.39 26.02 1.23
N ALA A 116 8.29 26.08 0.24
CA ALA A 116 8.12 26.93 -0.93
C ALA A 116 6.98 26.50 -1.86
N PHE A 117 6.40 25.30 -1.68
CA PHE A 117 5.32 24.78 -2.52
C PHE A 117 3.92 25.12 -2.01
N ILE A 118 3.75 25.32 -0.71
CA ILE A 118 2.43 25.52 -0.12
C ILE A 118 1.93 26.94 -0.42
N GLY A 119 0.80 27.02 -1.12
CA GLY A 119 0.18 28.30 -1.49
C GLY A 119 0.93 29.08 -2.56
N THR A 120 1.82 28.44 -3.33
CA THR A 120 2.57 29.08 -4.42
C THR A 120 2.41 28.30 -5.74
N ALA A 121 2.75 28.94 -6.86
CA ALA A 121 2.78 28.30 -8.17
C ALA A 121 4.10 27.56 -8.48
N LEU A 122 4.96 27.33 -7.47
CA LEU A 122 6.32 26.80 -7.68
C LEU A 122 6.30 25.41 -8.30
N GLU A 123 5.44 24.50 -7.82
CA GLU A 123 5.33 23.14 -8.35
C GLU A 123 4.95 23.15 -9.84
N ALA A 124 3.87 23.86 -10.17
CA ALA A 124 3.39 23.99 -11.55
C ALA A 124 4.47 24.64 -12.44
N THR A 125 5.23 25.60 -11.93
CA THR A 125 6.34 26.24 -12.65
C THR A 125 7.45 25.25 -12.97
N LEU A 126 7.90 24.46 -11.99
CA LEU A 126 8.96 23.46 -12.19
C LEU A 126 8.52 22.35 -13.17
N LYS A 127 7.28 21.86 -13.02
CA LYS A 127 6.72 20.81 -13.90
C LYS A 127 6.51 21.33 -15.32
N SER A 128 5.93 22.52 -15.51
CA SER A 128 5.69 23.12 -16.83
C SER A 128 6.99 23.48 -17.56
N ALA A 129 8.03 23.91 -16.83
CA ALA A 129 9.36 24.13 -17.39
C ALA A 129 10.15 22.83 -17.64
N GLY A 130 9.59 21.67 -17.30
CA GLY A 130 10.21 20.36 -17.53
C GLY A 130 11.52 20.18 -16.76
N ILE A 131 11.65 20.80 -15.58
CA ILE A 131 12.88 20.75 -14.78
C ILE A 131 13.15 19.31 -14.35
N ARG A 132 14.40 18.86 -14.50
CA ARG A 132 14.90 17.52 -14.13
C ARG A 132 16.05 17.57 -13.12
N GLN A 133 16.49 18.76 -12.74
CA GLN A 133 17.50 18.99 -11.72
C GLN A 133 17.20 20.29 -10.95
N LEU A 134 17.18 20.24 -9.62
CA LEU A 134 16.91 21.38 -8.74
C LEU A 134 18.10 21.61 -7.80
N VAL A 135 18.73 22.78 -7.89
CA VAL A 135 19.81 23.22 -7.00
C VAL A 135 19.23 24.13 -5.93
N VAL A 136 19.32 23.74 -4.66
CA VAL A 136 18.69 24.41 -3.51
C VAL A 136 19.75 25.13 -2.68
N VAL A 137 19.53 26.44 -2.47
CA VAL A 137 20.33 27.31 -1.60
C VAL A 137 19.40 28.19 -0.74
N GLY A 138 19.86 28.66 0.42
CA GLY A 138 19.09 29.60 1.24
C GLY A 138 18.97 29.29 2.73
N LEU A 139 17.96 29.86 3.38
CA LEU A 139 17.74 29.85 4.82
C LEU A 139 16.34 29.31 5.17
N THR A 140 16.12 28.64 6.32
CA THR A 140 17.15 27.95 7.12
C THR A 140 17.23 26.47 6.75
N THR A 141 18.41 25.86 6.90
CA THR A 141 18.71 24.46 6.55
C THR A 141 17.65 23.49 7.08
N ASP A 142 17.31 23.62 8.34
CA ASP A 142 16.46 22.72 9.13
C ASP A 142 14.96 23.04 9.04
N HIS A 143 14.60 24.25 8.63
CA HIS A 143 13.22 24.67 8.41
C HIS A 143 12.88 24.76 6.92
N CYS A 144 12.91 25.97 6.34
CA CYS A 144 12.39 26.23 5.00
C CYS A 144 13.12 25.43 3.91
N VAL A 145 14.43 25.27 4.02
CA VAL A 145 15.24 24.48 3.08
C VAL A 145 14.86 23.00 3.18
N SER A 146 15.00 22.38 4.36
CA SER A 146 14.66 20.96 4.59
C SER A 146 13.22 20.64 4.19
N THR A 147 12.26 21.47 4.58
CA THR A 147 10.84 21.29 4.24
C THR A 147 10.63 21.35 2.72
N THR A 148 11.23 22.33 2.05
CA THR A 148 11.11 22.48 0.59
C THR A 148 11.79 21.32 -0.14
N THR A 149 12.97 20.88 0.30
CA THR A 149 13.68 19.74 -0.29
C THR A 149 12.87 18.45 -0.17
N ARG A 150 12.35 18.15 1.03
CA ARG A 150 11.50 16.97 1.26
C ARG A 150 10.25 17.00 0.40
N MET A 151 9.59 18.16 0.34
CA MET A 151 8.39 18.32 -0.50
C MET A 151 8.70 18.24 -2.00
N ALA A 152 9.83 18.77 -2.47
CA ALA A 152 10.25 18.63 -3.86
C ALA A 152 10.40 17.15 -4.24
N ALA A 153 11.01 16.34 -3.36
CA ALA A 153 11.13 14.90 -3.53
C ALA A 153 9.77 14.19 -3.48
N ASN A 154 8.97 14.46 -2.44
CA ASN A 154 7.67 13.80 -2.22
C ASN A 154 6.62 14.15 -3.29
N LEU A 155 6.61 15.39 -3.78
CA LEU A 155 5.74 15.84 -4.88
C LEU A 155 6.27 15.43 -6.27
N GLN A 156 7.46 14.81 -6.32
CA GLN A 156 8.14 14.39 -7.54
C GLN A 156 8.23 15.51 -8.58
N VAL A 157 8.60 16.73 -8.14
CA VAL A 157 8.56 17.93 -9.01
C VAL A 157 9.53 17.86 -10.19
N LEU A 158 10.48 16.91 -10.15
CA LEU A 158 11.44 16.65 -11.22
C LEU A 158 11.01 15.54 -12.20
N GLY A 159 9.83 14.94 -12.04
CA GLY A 159 9.29 13.89 -12.92
C GLY A 159 9.17 12.51 -12.29
N ASP A 160 8.40 11.65 -12.96
CA ASP A 160 7.95 10.34 -12.47
C ASP A 160 8.98 9.20 -12.67
N ASP A 161 10.11 9.50 -13.32
CA ASP A 161 11.22 8.56 -13.55
C ASP A 161 12.07 8.28 -12.29
N GLY A 162 11.73 8.91 -11.17
CA GLY A 162 12.49 8.95 -9.92
C GLY A 162 12.04 8.05 -8.77
N GLY A 163 11.15 7.07 -8.95
CA GLY A 163 10.81 6.12 -7.87
C GLY A 163 10.07 6.75 -6.66
N PRO A 164 9.80 5.97 -5.59
CA PRO A 164 8.91 6.34 -4.47
C PRO A 164 9.41 7.48 -3.57
N ASP A 165 10.70 7.80 -3.66
CA ASP A 165 11.47 8.73 -2.82
C ASP A 165 12.13 9.86 -3.65
N GLY A 166 11.84 9.94 -4.96
CA GLY A 166 12.51 10.88 -5.87
C GLY A 166 13.94 10.46 -6.27
N ASN A 167 14.42 9.28 -5.84
CA ASN A 167 15.72 8.72 -6.18
C ASN A 167 15.59 7.41 -6.99
N GLY A 168 15.38 7.53 -8.30
CA GLY A 168 15.67 6.43 -9.22
C GLY A 168 17.15 6.04 -9.06
N HIS A 169 17.47 4.74 -9.15
CA HIS A 169 18.87 4.30 -9.27
C HIS A 169 19.52 5.07 -10.45
N ASP A 170 20.36 6.06 -10.15
CA ASP A 170 21.03 7.04 -11.04
C ASP A 170 20.36 8.42 -11.28
N VAL A 171 19.29 8.80 -10.56
CA VAL A 171 18.65 10.13 -10.65
C VAL A 171 18.78 10.90 -9.32
N GLN A 172 19.94 11.51 -9.09
CA GLN A 172 20.12 12.54 -8.05
C GLN A 172 19.88 13.93 -8.65
N GLY A 173 18.60 14.29 -8.81
CA GLY A 173 18.16 15.55 -9.43
C GLY A 173 18.07 16.71 -8.44
N ILE A 174 17.71 16.47 -7.18
CA ILE A 174 17.68 17.51 -6.14
C ILE A 174 19.06 17.59 -5.48
N LEU A 175 19.67 18.77 -5.52
CA LEU A 175 20.99 19.06 -4.98
C LEU A 175 20.85 20.11 -3.89
N VAL A 176 21.18 19.76 -2.65
CA VAL A 176 21.26 20.72 -1.54
C VAL A 176 22.71 21.13 -1.37
N VAL A 177 22.99 22.43 -1.48
CA VAL A 177 24.37 22.93 -1.47
C VAL A 177 24.78 23.24 -0.04
N ARG A 178 25.54 22.33 0.60
CA ARG A 178 25.83 22.32 2.04
C ARG A 178 26.46 23.60 2.57
N ASP A 179 27.23 24.28 1.74
CA ASP A 179 27.95 25.52 2.06
C ASP A 179 27.28 26.78 1.48
N ALA A 180 26.08 26.63 0.91
CA ALA A 180 25.18 27.71 0.48
C ALA A 180 23.76 27.56 1.06
N VAL A 181 23.64 26.80 2.15
CA VAL A 181 22.50 26.78 3.07
C VAL A 181 23.01 27.03 4.48
N ALA A 182 22.21 27.63 5.36
CA ALA A 182 22.64 27.89 6.73
C ALA A 182 21.48 27.86 7.73
N THR A 183 21.80 27.70 9.01
CA THR A 183 20.83 27.75 10.12
C THR A 183 21.49 28.37 11.35
N TYR A 184 20.73 28.49 12.45
CA TYR A 184 21.13 29.12 13.69
C TYR A 184 21.16 28.11 14.83
N GLU A 185 21.88 28.45 15.89
CA GLU A 185 21.82 27.69 17.14
C GLU A 185 20.40 27.74 17.74
N LYS A 186 19.97 26.63 18.33
CA LYS A 186 18.67 26.55 19.02
C LYS A 186 18.56 25.28 19.86
N GLY A 187 17.68 25.33 20.87
CA GLY A 187 17.37 24.17 21.70
C GLY A 187 18.58 23.61 22.47
N GLY A 188 19.59 24.44 22.76
CA GLY A 188 20.84 24.03 23.41
C GLY A 188 21.89 23.41 22.49
N PHE A 189 21.65 23.36 21.18
CA PHE A 189 22.60 22.88 20.17
C PHE A 189 23.20 24.05 19.37
N ASP A 190 24.49 23.96 19.07
CA ASP A 190 25.19 24.93 18.23
C ASP A 190 24.71 24.85 16.77
N ALA A 191 24.88 25.95 16.04
CA ALA A 191 24.37 26.09 14.67
C ALA A 191 24.97 25.05 13.69
N GLU A 192 26.24 24.69 13.85
CA GLU A 192 26.93 23.71 12.99
C GLU A 192 26.37 22.29 13.23
N THR A 193 26.09 21.94 14.48
CA THR A 193 25.43 20.67 14.82
C THR A 193 24.01 20.60 14.22
N VAL A 194 23.19 21.64 14.39
CA VAL A 194 21.83 21.69 13.80
C VAL A 194 21.91 21.57 12.27
N HIS A 195 22.86 22.27 11.65
CA HIS A 195 23.12 22.22 10.21
C HIS A 195 23.49 20.82 9.72
N ALA A 196 24.49 20.21 10.34
CA ALA A 196 25.04 18.92 9.94
C ALA A 196 24.01 17.78 10.07
N VAL A 197 23.24 17.75 11.16
CA VAL A 197 22.20 16.72 11.37
C VAL A 197 21.09 16.83 10.32
N ASN A 198 20.67 18.06 9.99
CA ASN A 198 19.63 18.25 8.98
C ASN A 198 20.12 17.92 7.58
N LEU A 199 21.35 18.28 7.22
CA LEU A 199 21.95 17.86 5.95
C LEU A 199 22.10 16.33 5.87
N ALA A 200 22.55 15.68 6.94
CA ALA A 200 22.64 14.22 6.99
C ALA A 200 21.27 13.54 6.83
N SER A 201 20.20 14.16 7.33
CA SER A 201 18.83 13.66 7.19
C SER A 201 18.21 13.93 5.82
N LEU A 202 18.87 14.72 4.96
CA LEU A 202 18.45 14.97 3.58
C LEU A 202 19.27 14.14 2.58
N ASP A 203 20.57 13.91 2.87
CA ASP A 203 21.49 13.23 1.96
C ASP A 203 21.14 11.76 1.75
N GLY A 204 21.04 11.35 0.49
CA GLY A 204 20.76 9.98 0.10
C GLY A 204 19.29 9.56 0.23
N GLU A 205 18.46 10.32 0.94
CA GLU A 205 17.02 10.07 1.09
C GLU A 205 16.16 11.06 0.29
N PHE A 206 16.40 12.37 0.43
CA PHE A 206 15.57 13.41 -0.24
C PHE A 206 16.35 14.21 -1.29
N ALA A 207 17.66 14.27 -1.15
CA ALA A 207 18.54 15.01 -2.05
C ALA A 207 19.96 14.41 -2.04
N LYS A 208 20.79 14.88 -2.95
CA LYS A 208 22.25 14.78 -2.81
C LYS A 208 22.78 16.05 -2.17
N VAL A 209 23.53 15.92 -1.08
CA VAL A 209 24.21 17.05 -0.45
C VAL A 209 25.58 17.26 -1.11
N VAL A 210 25.82 18.46 -1.64
CA VAL A 210 27.00 18.83 -2.46
C VAL A 210 27.60 20.16 -2.01
N SER A 211 28.84 20.49 -2.40
CA SER A 211 29.41 21.83 -2.20
C SER A 211 29.14 22.75 -3.38
N THR A 212 29.34 24.04 -3.13
CA THR A 212 29.36 25.10 -4.14
C THR A 212 30.33 24.77 -5.27
N ASP A 213 31.56 24.36 -4.95
CA ASP A 213 32.58 23.97 -5.95
C ASP A 213 32.12 22.80 -6.85
N GLU A 214 31.45 21.81 -6.27
CA GLU A 214 30.90 20.66 -7.00
C GLU A 214 29.86 21.10 -8.03
N VAL A 215 28.95 22.01 -7.64
CA VAL A 215 27.92 22.60 -8.52
C VAL A 215 28.55 23.46 -9.61
N LEU A 216 29.48 24.34 -9.27
CA LEU A 216 30.16 25.19 -10.25
C LEU A 216 30.89 24.36 -11.31
N THR A 217 31.57 23.28 -10.91
CA THR A 217 32.40 22.47 -11.79
C THR A 217 31.60 21.47 -12.64
N SER A 218 30.50 20.95 -12.12
CA SER A 218 29.79 19.82 -12.75
C SER A 218 28.40 20.16 -13.28
N VAL A 219 27.78 21.22 -12.77
CA VAL A 219 26.45 21.68 -13.21
C VAL A 219 26.57 22.93 -14.07
N LEU A 220 27.28 23.95 -13.59
CA LEU A 220 27.35 25.28 -14.23
C LEU A 220 28.59 25.50 -15.11
N ASN A 221 29.35 24.45 -15.43
CA ASN A 221 30.57 24.55 -16.22
C ASN A 221 30.27 24.81 -17.71
N MET A 222 30.80 25.90 -18.25
CA MET A 222 30.61 26.33 -19.64
C MET A 222 31.35 25.46 -20.69
N PHE A 223 32.30 24.59 -20.30
CA PHE A 223 33.23 23.95 -21.23
C PHE A 223 33.13 22.42 -21.38
N ALA A 224 32.02 21.79 -20.97
CA ALA A 224 31.86 20.34 -21.11
C ALA A 224 31.72 19.90 -22.59
N LYS A 225 32.85 19.67 -23.26
CA LYS A 225 32.94 19.06 -24.60
C LYS A 225 32.43 17.61 -24.55
N PHE A 226 31.53 17.26 -25.47
CA PHE A 226 31.07 15.90 -25.78
C PHE A 226 32.25 14.90 -25.81
N LYS A 227 32.17 13.79 -25.05
CA LYS A 227 33.02 12.60 -25.26
C LYS A 227 32.27 11.28 -25.00
N VAL A 228 32.35 10.42 -26.01
CA VAL A 228 31.95 9.00 -26.14
C VAL A 228 33.04 8.08 -25.48
N PRO A 229 32.77 6.80 -25.12
CA PRO A 229 33.43 6.14 -24.00
C PRO A 229 34.68 5.30 -24.33
N TYR A 230 35.36 4.90 -23.25
CA TYR A 230 36.39 3.85 -23.06
C TYR A 230 37.87 4.22 -23.31
N LEU A 231 38.72 4.01 -22.29
CA LEU A 231 39.85 3.04 -22.29
C LEU A 231 40.68 3.08 -20.97
N ARG A 232 41.29 1.93 -20.65
CA ARG A 232 42.01 1.55 -19.41
C ARG A 232 43.38 2.23 -19.23
N GLY A 233 43.68 2.61 -17.97
CA GLY A 233 44.97 2.54 -17.22
C GLY A 233 46.24 3.20 -17.81
N PRO A 234 47.41 3.16 -17.13
CA PRO A 234 47.72 2.71 -15.75
C PRO A 234 48.63 3.67 -14.91
N GLY A 235 48.63 3.49 -13.59
CA GLY A 235 49.82 3.52 -12.72
C GLY A 235 50.49 4.85 -12.30
N THR A 236 50.91 4.90 -11.02
CA THR A 236 52.10 5.54 -10.38
C THR A 236 51.70 6.15 -9.02
N THR A 237 51.94 5.48 -7.88
CA THR A 237 53.15 5.38 -7.01
C THR A 237 53.44 6.59 -6.11
N GLY A 238 53.29 6.38 -4.79
CA GLY A 238 54.17 6.92 -3.74
C GLY A 238 53.57 7.97 -2.78
N PRO A 239 54.19 8.22 -1.61
CA PRO A 239 54.10 7.33 -0.44
C PRO A 239 53.88 8.06 0.93
N THR A 240 53.69 7.25 1.99
CA THR A 240 54.10 7.47 3.42
C THR A 240 53.35 8.56 4.23
N THR A 241 52.96 8.43 5.51
CA THR A 241 53.34 7.56 6.66
C THR A 241 52.42 7.88 7.85
N GLY A 242 52.16 6.93 8.77
CA GLY A 242 51.67 7.28 10.12
C GLY A 242 50.90 6.22 10.93
N VAL A 243 51.58 5.13 11.30
CA VAL A 243 51.50 4.23 12.50
C VAL A 243 50.14 3.87 13.16
N PRO A 244 49.91 2.57 13.50
CA PRO A 244 48.61 2.04 13.93
C PRO A 244 48.46 1.84 15.45
N ILE A 245 47.22 1.84 15.94
CA ILE A 245 46.84 1.30 17.26
C ILE A 245 45.87 0.14 17.04
N ASP A 246 46.18 -0.99 17.65
CA ASP A 246 45.56 -2.29 17.42
C ASP A 246 44.65 -2.71 18.60
N LYS A 247 43.67 -3.55 18.25
CA LYS A 247 42.76 -4.42 19.05
C LYS A 247 41.35 -3.91 19.45
N PRO A 248 40.34 -4.80 19.56
CA PRO A 248 40.07 -6.00 18.74
C PRO A 248 38.60 -6.11 18.27
N GLN A 249 38.42 -6.99 17.28
CA GLN A 249 37.20 -7.34 16.57
C GLN A 249 36.02 -7.81 17.46
N ARG A 250 34.83 -7.31 17.15
CA ARG A 250 33.58 -8.11 17.10
C ARG A 250 32.77 -7.69 15.87
N THR A 251 33.00 -8.41 14.78
CA THR A 251 32.26 -8.31 13.53
C THR A 251 30.97 -9.11 13.61
N ALA A 252 29.83 -8.43 13.63
CA ALA A 252 28.56 -8.97 13.15
C ALA A 252 27.98 -7.98 12.13
N GLY A 253 28.66 -7.89 10.98
CA GLY A 253 28.15 -7.16 9.84
C GLY A 253 26.85 -7.81 9.37
N ARG A 254 25.73 -7.15 9.64
CA ARG A 254 24.48 -7.35 8.89
C ARG A 254 24.80 -7.11 7.43
N ARG A 255 24.88 -8.18 6.64
CA ARG A 255 24.90 -8.10 5.18
C ARG A 255 23.66 -7.32 4.76
N ALA A 256 23.86 -6.11 4.26
CA ALA A 256 22.87 -5.39 3.47
C ALA A 256 22.43 -6.33 2.34
N ALA A 257 21.14 -6.68 2.36
CA ALA A 257 20.52 -7.47 1.31
C ALA A 257 20.49 -6.60 0.04
N SER A 258 21.49 -6.81 -0.82
CA SER A 258 21.54 -6.34 -2.19
C SER A 258 20.20 -6.59 -2.88
N THR A 259 19.54 -5.53 -3.35
CA THR A 259 18.53 -5.56 -4.42
C THR A 259 19.20 -5.90 -5.75
N LYS A 260 19.77 -7.10 -5.86
CA LYS A 260 19.71 -7.78 -7.14
C LYS A 260 18.27 -8.25 -7.26
N ALA A 261 17.57 -7.81 -8.31
CA ALA A 261 16.55 -8.66 -8.90
C ALA A 261 17.19 -10.04 -9.00
N THR A 262 16.74 -10.99 -8.17
CA THR A 262 17.08 -12.39 -8.35
C THR A 262 16.72 -12.63 -9.80
N LYS A 263 17.71 -12.87 -10.66
CA LYS A 263 17.44 -13.31 -12.03
C LYS A 263 16.55 -14.52 -11.83
N ALA A 264 15.25 -14.36 -12.06
CA ALA A 264 14.31 -15.44 -11.98
C ALA A 264 14.75 -16.40 -13.07
N VAL A 265 15.52 -17.41 -12.68
CA VAL A 265 15.60 -18.64 -13.45
C VAL A 265 14.23 -19.24 -13.22
N PHE A 266 13.30 -18.94 -14.11
CA PHE A 266 12.00 -19.60 -14.11
C PHE A 266 12.25 -21.10 -14.07
N ALA A 267 11.68 -21.79 -13.09
CA ALA A 267 11.76 -23.24 -13.05
C ALA A 267 11.20 -23.78 -14.38
N GLN A 268 11.93 -24.66 -15.05
CA GLN A 268 11.57 -25.18 -16.37
C GLN A 268 10.16 -25.84 -16.37
N SER A 269 9.68 -26.21 -15.18
CA SER A 269 8.38 -26.83 -14.91
C SER A 269 7.15 -25.93 -15.12
N ILE A 270 7.29 -24.60 -15.19
CA ILE A 270 6.15 -23.67 -15.29
C ILE A 270 5.79 -23.23 -16.72
N PHE A 271 6.47 -23.77 -17.74
CA PHE A 271 6.21 -23.44 -19.15
C PHE A 271 5.68 -24.63 -19.95
N LYS A 272 4.79 -25.42 -19.35
CA LYS A 272 4.09 -26.50 -20.04
C LYS A 272 3.05 -25.90 -20.98
N GLU A 273 3.16 -26.26 -22.25
CA GLU A 273 2.24 -25.87 -23.30
C GLU A 273 1.03 -26.82 -23.31
N THR A 274 0.09 -26.59 -22.40
CA THR A 274 -1.07 -27.47 -22.17
C THR A 274 -2.27 -27.17 -23.07
N THR A 275 -2.29 -26.01 -23.73
CA THR A 275 -3.36 -25.59 -24.65
C THR A 275 -2.78 -24.98 -25.93
N PRO A 276 -3.56 -24.92 -27.04
CA PRO A 276 -3.10 -24.28 -28.27
C PRO A 276 -2.67 -22.81 -28.06
N THR A 277 -3.39 -22.08 -27.21
CA THR A 277 -3.04 -20.70 -26.84
C THR A 277 -1.72 -20.64 -26.08
N ALA A 278 -1.46 -21.57 -25.15
CA ALA A 278 -0.18 -21.65 -24.46
C ALA A 278 0.98 -21.92 -25.43
N SER A 279 0.80 -22.83 -26.40
CA SER A 279 1.79 -23.08 -27.46
C SER A 279 2.04 -21.84 -28.32
N ALA A 280 1.00 -21.12 -28.72
CA ALA A 280 1.13 -19.89 -29.49
C ALA A 280 1.86 -18.79 -28.70
N LEU A 281 1.56 -18.63 -27.40
CA LEU A 281 2.27 -17.71 -26.51
C LEU A 281 3.75 -18.11 -26.34
N ALA A 282 4.05 -19.40 -26.20
CA ALA A 282 5.43 -19.89 -26.11
C ALA A 282 6.24 -19.59 -27.40
N GLN A 283 5.63 -19.74 -28.57
CA GLN A 283 6.25 -19.45 -29.87
C GLN A 283 6.63 -17.98 -30.06
N THR A 284 6.03 -17.04 -29.32
CA THR A 284 6.43 -15.62 -29.35
C THR A 284 7.85 -15.39 -28.83
N GLY A 285 8.38 -16.30 -28.01
CA GLY A 285 9.71 -16.18 -27.41
C GLY A 285 9.82 -15.09 -26.33
N ILE A 286 8.70 -14.58 -25.80
CA ILE A 286 8.67 -13.66 -24.66
C ILE A 286 9.00 -14.41 -23.36
N TRP A 287 8.32 -15.54 -23.14
CA TRP A 287 8.50 -16.43 -22.00
C TRP A 287 9.46 -17.58 -22.37
N THR A 288 10.78 -17.37 -22.21
CA THR A 288 11.80 -18.37 -22.59
C THR A 288 12.65 -18.83 -21.42
N THR A 289 13.04 -20.11 -21.45
CA THR A 289 13.90 -20.79 -20.47
C THR A 289 15.41 -20.69 -20.76
N LYS A 290 15.84 -19.97 -21.82
CA LYS A 290 17.21 -20.15 -22.37
C LYS A 290 18.30 -20.14 -21.28
N PRO A 291 18.99 -21.27 -21.05
CA PRO A 291 20.18 -21.30 -20.22
C PRO A 291 21.19 -20.33 -20.84
N ARG A 292 21.84 -19.54 -19.98
CA ARG A 292 22.98 -18.74 -20.39
C ARG A 292 24.05 -19.73 -20.87
N ALA A 293 24.35 -19.76 -22.17
CA ALA A 293 25.45 -20.57 -22.70
C ALA A 293 26.70 -20.30 -21.85
N LYS A 294 27.33 -21.37 -21.34
CA LYS A 294 28.62 -21.26 -20.66
C LYS A 294 29.59 -20.61 -21.64
N LYS A 295 30.26 -19.53 -21.22
CA LYS A 295 31.42 -19.00 -21.95
C LYS A 295 32.44 -20.14 -22.06
N GLY A 296 32.59 -20.74 -23.23
CA GLY A 296 33.62 -21.78 -23.41
C GLY A 296 33.50 -22.75 -24.57
N GLU A 297 32.41 -22.78 -25.37
CA GLU A 297 32.34 -23.70 -26.51
C GLU A 297 32.08 -22.97 -27.83
N THR A 298 33.13 -22.91 -28.65
CA THR A 298 33.09 -22.60 -30.08
C THR A 298 32.38 -23.73 -30.81
N VAL A 299 31.10 -23.55 -31.12
CA VAL A 299 30.42 -24.34 -32.15
C VAL A 299 30.44 -23.53 -33.44
N LYS A 300 31.21 -24.03 -34.43
CA LYS A 300 31.20 -23.56 -35.81
C LYS A 300 29.97 -24.11 -36.53
N ASN A 301 29.45 -23.28 -37.45
CA ASN A 301 28.50 -23.58 -38.55
C ASN A 301 27.02 -23.67 -38.11
N VAL A 302 26.02 -23.15 -38.83
CA VAL A 302 25.88 -22.79 -40.25
C VAL A 302 25.02 -21.53 -40.37
N ALA A 303 25.40 -20.60 -41.25
CA ALA A 303 24.54 -19.50 -41.68
C ALA A 303 23.54 -20.01 -42.73
N ALA A 304 22.24 -19.87 -42.49
CA ALA A 304 21.24 -19.81 -43.55
C ALA A 304 19.96 -19.13 -43.03
N GLN A 305 19.67 -17.97 -43.63
CA GLN A 305 18.34 -17.40 -43.85
C GLN A 305 17.37 -17.34 -42.65
N SER A 306 17.32 -16.20 -41.99
CA SER A 306 16.05 -15.69 -41.48
C SER A 306 16.08 -14.17 -41.54
N LYS A 307 15.22 -13.62 -42.39
CA LYS A 307 14.91 -12.18 -42.47
C LYS A 307 14.72 -11.68 -41.04
N THR A 308 15.29 -10.52 -40.74
CA THR A 308 15.17 -9.75 -39.50
C THR A 308 13.70 -9.63 -39.05
N LYS A 309 13.17 -10.66 -38.38
CA LYS A 309 11.88 -10.59 -37.68
C LYS A 309 12.07 -9.60 -36.55
N LYS A 310 11.33 -8.48 -36.62
CA LYS A 310 11.22 -7.47 -35.56
C LYS A 310 10.96 -8.22 -34.25
N LYS A 311 11.86 -8.10 -33.28
CA LYS A 311 11.75 -8.83 -32.01
C LYS A 311 10.51 -8.32 -31.28
N VAL A 312 9.48 -9.16 -31.16
CA VAL A 312 8.24 -8.82 -30.44
C VAL A 312 8.63 -8.43 -29.01
N LYS A 313 8.13 -7.28 -28.55
CA LYS A 313 8.31 -6.79 -27.18
C LYS A 313 7.01 -7.01 -26.42
N GLY A 314 7.13 -7.31 -25.13
CA GLY A 314 6.00 -7.45 -24.23
C GLY A 314 6.46 -7.76 -22.81
N ASP A 315 5.57 -7.58 -21.86
CA ASP A 315 5.84 -7.80 -20.45
C ASP A 315 5.93 -9.30 -20.11
N LYS A 316 7.15 -9.74 -19.85
CA LYS A 316 7.51 -11.14 -19.54
C LYS A 316 6.95 -11.64 -18.21
N SER A 317 6.46 -10.74 -17.36
CA SER A 317 5.85 -11.12 -16.08
C SER A 317 4.35 -11.38 -16.20
N ARG A 318 3.70 -11.07 -17.32
CA ARG A 318 2.26 -11.30 -17.50
C ARG A 318 1.92 -12.78 -17.40
N VAL A 319 0.88 -13.11 -16.65
CA VAL A 319 0.25 -14.43 -16.63
C VAL A 319 -1.03 -14.37 -17.43
N ASN A 320 -1.13 -15.21 -18.45
CA ASN A 320 -2.26 -15.29 -19.36
C ASN A 320 -3.19 -16.43 -18.95
N ILE A 321 -4.49 -16.22 -19.10
CA ILE A 321 -5.50 -17.28 -19.03
C ILE A 321 -5.50 -17.98 -20.38
N VAL A 322 -5.40 -19.31 -20.38
CA VAL A 322 -5.24 -20.10 -21.60
C VAL A 322 -6.24 -21.24 -21.76
N ASP A 323 -7.19 -21.38 -20.82
CA ASP A 323 -8.27 -22.37 -20.83
C ASP A 323 -9.64 -21.68 -20.72
N GLU A 324 -10.60 -22.13 -21.54
CA GLU A 324 -11.95 -21.57 -21.65
C GLU A 324 -12.91 -22.07 -20.56
N LYS A 325 -12.53 -23.09 -19.78
CA LYS A 325 -13.38 -23.70 -18.74
C LYS A 325 -13.50 -22.87 -17.46
N LEU A 326 -12.92 -21.69 -17.40
CA LEU A 326 -12.97 -20.79 -16.27
C LEU A 326 -14.12 -19.79 -16.46
N CYS A 327 -15.35 -20.16 -16.09
CA CYS A 327 -16.53 -19.28 -16.14
C CYS A 327 -17.47 -19.48 -14.95
N GLY A 328 -18.05 -18.38 -14.46
CA GLY A 328 -18.90 -18.33 -13.26
C GLY A 328 -20.37 -17.94 -13.55
N PRO A 329 -21.35 -18.47 -12.80
CA PRO A 329 -22.79 -18.43 -13.11
C PRO A 329 -23.57 -17.24 -12.47
N THR A 330 -23.08 -16.01 -12.53
CA THR A 330 -23.79 -14.84 -11.93
C THR A 330 -23.79 -13.59 -12.81
N LEU A 331 -23.59 -13.77 -14.12
CA LEU A 331 -23.39 -12.68 -15.07
C LEU A 331 -24.67 -12.26 -15.80
N GLU A 332 -25.79 -12.93 -15.53
CA GLU A 332 -27.07 -12.78 -16.25
C GLU A 332 -27.56 -11.34 -16.22
N ARG A 333 -27.36 -10.63 -15.09
CA ARG A 333 -27.77 -9.22 -14.95
C ARG A 333 -26.97 -8.25 -15.82
N HIS A 334 -25.82 -8.67 -16.34
CA HIS A 334 -24.93 -7.85 -17.18
C HIS A 334 -25.05 -8.20 -18.66
N VAL A 335 -26.01 -9.04 -19.06
CA VAL A 335 -26.26 -9.28 -20.49
C VAL A 335 -26.64 -7.97 -21.18
N GLY A 336 -25.97 -7.64 -22.27
CA GLY A 336 -26.09 -6.37 -22.98
C GLY A 336 -25.38 -5.20 -22.31
N CYS A 337 -24.46 -5.41 -21.36
CA CYS A 337 -23.70 -4.32 -20.75
C CYS A 337 -22.69 -3.67 -21.72
N ASP A 338 -22.11 -2.55 -21.33
CA ASP A 338 -20.80 -2.14 -21.83
C ASP A 338 -19.73 -2.90 -21.03
N LEU A 339 -18.71 -3.41 -21.71
CA LEU A 339 -17.65 -4.20 -21.11
C LEU A 339 -16.31 -3.48 -21.29
N VAL A 340 -15.64 -3.17 -20.18
CA VAL A 340 -14.26 -2.68 -20.19
C VAL A 340 -13.36 -3.80 -19.71
N ASP A 341 -12.44 -4.23 -20.57
CA ASP A 341 -11.49 -5.31 -20.30
C ASP A 341 -10.06 -4.76 -20.25
N ILE A 342 -9.53 -4.69 -19.03
CA ILE A 342 -8.19 -4.22 -18.77
C ILE A 342 -7.24 -5.39 -18.85
N ASN A 343 -6.20 -5.24 -19.67
CA ASN A 343 -5.13 -6.20 -19.78
C ASN A 343 -5.64 -7.60 -20.20
N PRO A 344 -6.37 -7.74 -21.32
CA PRO A 344 -6.98 -9.01 -21.75
C PRO A 344 -5.93 -10.09 -22.13
N GLY A 345 -4.70 -9.70 -22.50
CA GLY A 345 -3.65 -10.63 -22.92
C GLY A 345 -4.09 -11.49 -24.09
N ALA A 346 -4.00 -12.81 -23.96
CA ALA A 346 -4.43 -13.75 -25.01
C ALA A 346 -5.96 -13.78 -25.29
N GLY A 347 -6.76 -13.03 -24.51
CA GLY A 347 -8.18 -12.80 -24.78
C GLY A 347 -9.10 -14.01 -24.61
N VAL A 348 -8.64 -15.11 -23.99
CA VAL A 348 -9.45 -16.32 -23.78
C VAL A 348 -10.66 -16.04 -22.88
N TRP A 349 -10.41 -15.41 -21.73
CA TRP A 349 -11.45 -14.95 -20.82
C TRP A 349 -12.38 -13.92 -21.48
N SER A 350 -11.80 -12.95 -22.19
CA SER A 350 -12.52 -11.89 -22.90
C SER A 350 -13.48 -12.43 -23.97
N ARG A 351 -13.05 -13.44 -24.75
CA ARG A 351 -13.93 -14.14 -25.71
C ARG A 351 -15.10 -14.78 -25.02
N LYS A 352 -14.87 -15.41 -23.88
CA LYS A 352 -15.93 -16.08 -23.17
C LYS A 352 -16.92 -15.11 -22.54
N LEU A 353 -16.44 -13.97 -22.05
CA LEU A 353 -17.31 -12.87 -21.63
C LEU A 353 -18.11 -12.28 -22.80
N GLN A 354 -17.52 -12.12 -23.99
CA GLN A 354 -18.24 -11.68 -25.19
C GLN A 354 -19.41 -12.62 -25.52
N GLU A 355 -19.20 -13.94 -25.47
CA GLU A 355 -20.24 -14.95 -25.73
C GLU A 355 -21.38 -14.89 -24.72
N VAL A 356 -21.04 -14.78 -23.42
CA VAL A 356 -22.02 -14.83 -22.33
C VAL A 356 -22.77 -13.51 -22.17
N LEU A 357 -22.05 -12.39 -22.21
CA LEU A 357 -22.61 -11.07 -21.91
C LEU A 357 -23.23 -10.41 -23.14
N GLN A 358 -22.79 -10.74 -24.36
CA GLN A 358 -23.25 -10.08 -25.59
C GLN A 358 -23.23 -8.54 -25.46
N PRO A 359 -22.07 -7.94 -25.14
CA PRO A 359 -22.03 -6.54 -24.73
C PRO A 359 -22.41 -5.59 -25.88
N ARG A 360 -23.00 -4.44 -25.56
CA ARG A 360 -23.27 -3.37 -26.55
C ARG A 360 -21.99 -2.73 -27.06
N SER A 361 -20.98 -2.65 -26.19
CA SER A 361 -19.64 -2.16 -26.49
C SER A 361 -18.61 -2.94 -25.68
N HIS A 362 -17.50 -3.34 -26.30
CA HIS A 362 -16.41 -4.05 -25.64
C HIS A 362 -15.08 -3.31 -25.89
N ILE A 363 -14.53 -2.72 -24.84
CA ILE A 363 -13.28 -1.95 -24.90
C ILE A 363 -12.16 -2.76 -24.28
N LEU A 364 -11.18 -3.15 -25.10
CA LEU A 364 -9.97 -3.86 -24.71
C LEU A 364 -8.84 -2.85 -24.47
N MET A 365 -8.29 -2.79 -23.27
CA MET A 365 -7.12 -1.96 -22.95
C MET A 365 -5.87 -2.87 -22.85
N GLU A 366 -5.04 -2.89 -23.88
CA GLU A 366 -3.87 -3.77 -23.95
C GLU A 366 -2.60 -2.98 -24.30
N PRO A 367 -1.73 -2.69 -23.32
CA PRO A 367 -0.51 -1.91 -23.58
C PRO A 367 0.49 -2.63 -24.49
N ASP A 368 0.48 -3.97 -24.51
CA ASP A 368 1.33 -4.78 -25.38
C ASP A 368 0.56 -5.21 -26.65
N GLU A 369 -0.18 -4.28 -27.29
CA GLU A 369 -1.06 -4.56 -28.43
C GLU A 369 -0.33 -5.30 -29.57
N ASP A 370 0.89 -4.90 -29.94
CA ASP A 370 1.69 -5.55 -30.98
C ASP A 370 1.91 -7.06 -30.72
N LEU A 371 2.00 -7.47 -29.46
CA LEU A 371 2.17 -8.86 -29.05
C LEU A 371 0.83 -9.61 -29.10
N TYR A 372 -0.23 -8.99 -28.58
CA TYR A 372 -1.50 -9.68 -28.34
C TYR A 372 -2.52 -9.55 -29.48
N ARG A 373 -2.35 -8.59 -30.40
CA ARG A 373 -3.26 -8.37 -31.53
C ARG A 373 -3.62 -9.64 -32.30
N PRO A 374 -2.69 -10.55 -32.66
CA PRO A 374 -3.04 -11.81 -33.32
C PRO A 374 -3.98 -12.72 -32.51
N PHE A 375 -3.91 -12.66 -31.17
CA PHE A 375 -4.78 -13.42 -30.27
C PHE A 375 -6.15 -12.74 -30.08
N LEU A 376 -6.21 -11.42 -30.23
CA LEU A 376 -7.40 -10.60 -30.07
C LEU A 376 -8.22 -10.46 -31.37
N GLU A 377 -7.69 -10.83 -32.54
CA GLU A 377 -8.41 -10.77 -33.82
C GLU A 377 -9.84 -11.39 -33.78
N PRO A 378 -10.09 -12.55 -33.15
CA PRO A 378 -11.46 -13.08 -33.05
C PRO A 378 -12.43 -12.15 -32.30
N LEU A 379 -11.94 -11.37 -31.34
CA LEU A 379 -12.73 -10.36 -30.63
C LEU A 379 -12.94 -9.12 -31.51
N LEU A 380 -11.87 -8.66 -32.17
CA LEU A 380 -11.86 -7.48 -33.04
C LEU A 380 -12.69 -7.67 -34.32
N ALA A 381 -12.98 -8.92 -34.71
CA ALA A 381 -13.91 -9.22 -35.79
C ALA A 381 -15.35 -8.76 -35.50
N HIS A 382 -15.70 -8.54 -34.23
CA HIS A 382 -17.01 -8.01 -33.87
C HIS A 382 -17.00 -6.48 -33.95
N SER A 383 -18.01 -5.89 -34.59
CA SER A 383 -18.09 -4.43 -34.81
C SER A 383 -18.25 -3.61 -33.53
N ASN A 384 -18.66 -4.24 -32.43
CA ASN A 384 -18.82 -3.63 -31.11
C ASN A 384 -17.54 -3.66 -30.26
N THR A 385 -16.45 -4.28 -30.75
CA THR A 385 -15.20 -4.42 -30.01
C THR A 385 -14.13 -3.47 -30.53
N GLN A 386 -13.42 -2.80 -29.62
CA GLN A 386 -12.27 -1.96 -29.95
C GLN A 386 -11.09 -2.26 -29.02
N VAL A 387 -9.86 -2.21 -29.55
CA VAL A 387 -8.63 -2.26 -28.76
C VAL A 387 -7.98 -0.88 -28.67
N LYS A 388 -7.44 -0.58 -27.48
CA LYS A 388 -6.67 0.62 -27.17
C LYS A 388 -5.31 0.19 -26.63
N ALA A 389 -4.24 0.65 -27.27
CA ALA A 389 -2.85 0.45 -26.84
C ALA A 389 -2.50 1.28 -25.59
N GLN A 390 -3.24 1.07 -24.50
CA GLN A 390 -3.15 1.81 -23.25
C GLN A 390 -3.19 0.85 -22.08
N SER A 391 -2.44 1.17 -21.03
CA SER A 391 -2.44 0.53 -19.74
C SER A 391 -3.67 0.97 -18.93
N GLY A 392 -4.56 0.03 -18.61
CA GLY A 392 -5.65 0.29 -17.66
C GLY A 392 -5.20 0.33 -16.19
N ILE A 393 -3.89 0.26 -15.94
CA ILE A 393 -3.28 0.38 -14.60
C ILE A 393 -2.85 1.84 -14.31
N LEU A 394 -2.56 2.64 -15.34
CA LEU A 394 -2.10 4.03 -15.19
C LEU A 394 -3.30 4.99 -15.24
N TRP A 395 -3.35 5.96 -14.33
CA TRP A 395 -4.59 6.71 -14.10
C TRP A 395 -4.99 7.62 -15.27
N ASN A 396 -3.99 8.31 -15.80
CA ASN A 396 -4.19 9.22 -16.93
C ASN A 396 -4.77 8.47 -18.12
N GLU A 397 -4.30 7.24 -18.34
CA GLU A 397 -4.73 6.38 -19.44
C GLU A 397 -6.13 5.80 -19.21
N LEU A 398 -6.47 5.39 -17.98
CA LEU A 398 -7.85 4.96 -17.71
C LEU A 398 -8.84 6.12 -17.86
N ASN A 399 -8.52 7.33 -17.36
CA ASN A 399 -9.41 8.48 -17.47
C ASN A 399 -9.69 8.85 -18.93
N GLU A 400 -8.69 8.73 -19.80
CA GLU A 400 -8.85 8.87 -21.24
C GLU A 400 -9.83 7.82 -21.79
N VAL A 401 -9.67 6.55 -21.41
CA VAL A 401 -10.57 5.46 -21.85
C VAL A 401 -11.98 5.59 -21.29
N LEU A 402 -12.16 6.11 -20.08
CA LEU A 402 -13.50 6.40 -19.54
C LEU A 402 -14.26 7.39 -20.42
N GLY A 403 -13.57 8.27 -21.17
CA GLY A 403 -14.16 9.16 -22.17
C GLY A 403 -14.65 8.45 -23.44
N HIS A 404 -14.21 7.22 -23.68
CA HIS A 404 -14.64 6.40 -24.82
C HIS A 404 -15.87 5.54 -24.52
N ILE A 405 -16.36 5.52 -23.28
CA ILE A 405 -17.59 4.80 -22.91
C ILE A 405 -18.80 5.65 -23.31
N GLN A 406 -19.32 5.41 -24.51
CA GLN A 406 -20.36 6.26 -25.13
C GLN A 406 -21.75 6.09 -24.50
N ASN A 407 -22.07 4.89 -24.00
CA ASN A 407 -23.42 4.54 -23.52
C ASN A 407 -23.62 4.79 -22.01
N GLN A 408 -22.68 5.47 -21.34
CA GLN A 408 -22.73 5.72 -19.91
C GLN A 408 -22.73 7.23 -19.63
N THR A 409 -23.60 7.66 -18.72
CA THR A 409 -23.69 9.06 -18.30
C THR A 409 -23.24 9.19 -16.85
N PRO A 410 -22.29 10.09 -16.53
CA PRO A 410 -21.88 10.33 -15.16
C PRO A 410 -23.09 10.71 -14.29
N ARG A 411 -23.25 10.06 -13.15
CA ARG A 411 -24.34 10.32 -12.19
C ARG A 411 -23.95 11.50 -11.28
N PRO A 412 -24.93 12.34 -10.88
CA PRO A 412 -24.66 13.44 -9.95
C PRO A 412 -24.14 12.93 -8.61
N ARG A 413 -23.27 13.72 -7.97
CA ARG A 413 -22.68 13.40 -6.67
C ARG A 413 -22.99 14.47 -5.64
N GLY A 414 -23.13 14.05 -4.38
CA GLY A 414 -23.34 14.92 -3.24
C GLY A 414 -23.56 14.12 -1.96
N SER A 415 -23.39 14.77 -0.81
CA SER A 415 -23.57 14.14 0.51
C SER A 415 -24.96 13.55 0.73
N GLY A 416 -25.99 14.11 0.08
CA GLY A 416 -27.37 13.62 0.12
C GLY A 416 -27.80 12.71 -1.05
N ILE A 417 -26.92 12.42 -2.00
CA ILE A 417 -27.25 11.59 -3.16
C ILE A 417 -26.70 10.18 -2.93
N GLU A 418 -27.57 9.19 -2.85
CA GLU A 418 -27.16 7.80 -2.67
C GLU A 418 -26.73 7.18 -4.01
N PRO A 419 -25.50 6.62 -4.11
CA PRO A 419 -25.07 5.89 -5.31
C PRO A 419 -25.94 4.66 -5.53
N THR A 420 -26.41 4.47 -6.76
CA THR A 420 -27.25 3.33 -7.15
C THR A 420 -26.46 2.32 -7.98
N ARG A 421 -26.87 1.04 -7.94
CA ARG A 421 -26.30 -0.05 -8.73
C ARG A 421 -26.23 0.30 -10.23
N ASN A 422 -25.17 -0.14 -10.90
CA ASN A 422 -25.03 -0.09 -12.35
C ASN A 422 -24.76 -1.48 -12.91
N ASP A 423 -25.79 -2.10 -13.47
CA ASP A 423 -25.69 -3.40 -14.17
C ASP A 423 -25.42 -3.25 -15.67
N THR A 424 -25.45 -2.01 -16.19
CA THR A 424 -25.22 -1.71 -17.62
C THR A 424 -23.75 -1.53 -17.99
N LEU A 425 -22.85 -1.51 -17.01
CA LEU A 425 -21.40 -1.47 -17.18
C LEU A 425 -20.76 -2.57 -16.33
N LEU A 426 -19.88 -3.37 -16.94
CA LEU A 426 -19.05 -4.35 -16.26
C LEU A 426 -17.58 -4.07 -16.56
N VAL A 427 -16.74 -4.15 -15.53
CA VAL A 427 -15.29 -4.04 -15.68
C VAL A 427 -14.67 -5.39 -15.37
N THR A 428 -13.77 -5.84 -16.24
CA THR A 428 -12.89 -6.98 -15.98
C THR A 428 -11.44 -6.55 -16.10
N ALA A 429 -10.56 -7.14 -15.31
CA ALA A 429 -9.14 -6.86 -15.36
C ALA A 429 -8.30 -8.10 -15.10
N ASN A 430 -7.19 -8.27 -15.83
CA ASN A 430 -6.15 -9.23 -15.46
C ASN A 430 -4.88 -8.53 -14.97
N LEU A 431 -4.65 -8.62 -13.67
CA LEU A 431 -3.53 -8.03 -12.93
C LEU A 431 -2.58 -9.11 -12.40
N SER A 432 -2.60 -10.30 -13.00
CA SER A 432 -1.76 -11.42 -12.57
C SER A 432 -0.36 -11.31 -13.14
N PHE A 433 0.65 -11.23 -12.26
CA PHE A 433 2.06 -11.12 -12.65
C PHE A 433 2.94 -12.15 -11.93
N TYR A 434 3.89 -12.76 -12.65
CA TYR A 434 4.85 -13.69 -12.08
C TYR A 434 6.27 -13.50 -12.62
N PRO A 435 7.28 -13.27 -11.76
CA PRO A 435 7.15 -12.99 -10.32
C PRO A 435 6.31 -11.74 -10.05
N LYS A 436 5.74 -11.63 -8.85
CA LYS A 436 4.96 -10.46 -8.45
C LYS A 436 5.78 -9.18 -8.64
N LYS A 437 5.15 -8.15 -9.19
CA LYS A 437 5.73 -6.81 -9.33
C LYS A 437 5.40 -5.99 -8.10
N ARG A 438 6.36 -5.80 -7.20
CA ARG A 438 6.22 -4.86 -6.07
C ARG A 438 6.15 -3.42 -6.58
N TYR A 439 5.37 -2.58 -5.91
CA TYR A 439 5.26 -1.16 -6.24
C TYR A 439 5.09 -0.32 -4.98
N ARG A 440 6.01 0.64 -4.75
CA ARG A 440 6.07 1.44 -3.51
C ARG A 440 5.95 0.53 -2.27
N ASN A 441 5.01 0.82 -1.37
CA ASN A 441 4.73 0.07 -0.15
C ASN A 441 3.74 -1.09 -0.36
N PHE A 442 3.28 -1.32 -1.59
CA PHE A 442 2.39 -2.44 -1.91
C PHE A 442 3.21 -3.68 -2.29
N ASP A 443 2.77 -4.83 -1.74
CA ASP A 443 3.35 -6.14 -2.02
C ASP A 443 3.26 -6.54 -3.50
N SER A 444 2.29 -5.97 -4.23
CA SER A 444 2.16 -6.11 -5.67
C SER A 444 1.43 -4.92 -6.33
N VAL A 445 1.63 -4.73 -7.64
CA VAL A 445 0.83 -3.82 -8.47
C VAL A 445 -0.66 -4.18 -8.40
N ALA A 446 -1.01 -5.48 -8.32
CA ALA A 446 -2.39 -5.90 -8.17
C ALA A 446 -3.01 -5.38 -6.86
N SER A 447 -2.27 -5.44 -5.73
CA SER A 447 -2.73 -4.91 -4.45
C SER A 447 -2.95 -3.39 -4.48
N LEU A 448 -2.10 -2.64 -5.19
CA LEU A 448 -2.30 -1.20 -5.42
C LEU A 448 -3.60 -0.93 -6.19
N VAL A 449 -3.78 -1.60 -7.33
CA VAL A 449 -4.96 -1.35 -8.18
C VAL A 449 -6.23 -1.78 -7.45
N LEU A 450 -6.22 -2.90 -6.72
CA LEU A 450 -7.36 -3.30 -5.87
C LEU A 450 -7.69 -2.23 -4.82
N PHE A 451 -6.67 -1.67 -4.16
CA PHE A 451 -6.86 -0.56 -3.22
C PHE A 451 -7.55 0.63 -3.89
N GLN A 452 -7.10 1.03 -5.08
CA GLN A 452 -7.69 2.13 -5.84
C GLN A 452 -9.13 1.83 -6.27
N LEU A 453 -9.41 0.64 -6.81
CA LEU A 453 -10.74 0.24 -7.24
C LEU A 453 -11.74 0.24 -6.08
N ILE A 454 -11.36 -0.33 -4.93
CA ILE A 454 -12.23 -0.37 -3.75
C ILE A 454 -12.41 1.03 -3.14
N SER A 455 -11.33 1.81 -3.01
CA SER A 455 -11.40 3.18 -2.46
C SER A 455 -12.22 4.12 -3.33
N SER A 456 -12.26 3.88 -4.65
CA SER A 456 -13.07 4.67 -5.59
C SER A 456 -14.57 4.54 -5.36
N ILE A 457 -15.03 3.48 -4.69
CA ILE A 457 -16.45 3.27 -4.37
C ILE A 457 -16.95 4.38 -3.45
N ARG A 458 -16.17 4.73 -2.42
CA ARG A 458 -16.49 5.82 -1.48
C ARG A 458 -16.61 7.17 -2.17
N THR A 459 -15.60 7.51 -2.98
CA THR A 459 -15.49 8.82 -3.64
C THR A 459 -16.36 8.91 -4.89
N GLY A 460 -16.89 7.78 -5.35
CA GLY A 460 -17.56 7.63 -6.64
C GLY A 460 -16.62 7.84 -7.83
N ALA A 461 -15.29 7.86 -7.67
CA ALA A 461 -14.34 8.11 -8.75
C ALA A 461 -14.34 7.00 -9.81
N LEU A 462 -13.63 7.21 -10.92
CA LEU A 462 -13.36 6.18 -11.94
C LEU A 462 -14.65 5.64 -12.59
N PHE A 463 -14.78 4.31 -12.70
CA PHE A 463 -15.99 3.62 -13.10
C PHE A 463 -17.17 3.94 -12.20
N GLN A 464 -16.94 4.20 -10.92
CA GLN A 464 -17.99 4.47 -9.94
C GLN A 464 -18.69 5.81 -10.19
N LYS A 465 -18.17 6.64 -11.12
CA LYS A 465 -18.84 7.87 -11.57
C LYS A 465 -20.13 7.60 -12.33
N TYR A 466 -20.29 6.38 -12.84
CA TYR A 466 -21.47 5.91 -13.56
C TYR A 466 -22.47 5.18 -12.64
N GLY A 467 -22.24 5.16 -11.33
CA GLY A 467 -22.99 4.35 -10.36
C GLY A 467 -22.12 3.22 -9.78
N LEU A 468 -22.70 2.34 -8.96
CA LEU A 468 -21.98 1.24 -8.33
C LEU A 468 -21.73 0.11 -9.35
N VAL A 469 -20.53 0.10 -9.93
CA VAL A 469 -20.11 -0.78 -11.03
C VAL A 469 -19.40 -2.03 -10.50
N ARG A 470 -19.89 -3.21 -10.92
CA ARG A 470 -19.27 -4.50 -10.62
C ARG A 470 -17.93 -4.66 -11.33
N MET A 471 -16.97 -5.28 -10.65
CA MET A 471 -15.62 -5.52 -11.18
C MET A 471 -15.20 -6.97 -10.99
N LEU A 472 -14.71 -7.62 -12.05
CA LEU A 472 -14.15 -8.97 -12.05
C LEU A 472 -12.63 -8.90 -12.25
N VAL A 473 -11.84 -9.26 -11.25
CA VAL A 473 -10.39 -8.99 -11.27
C VAL A 473 -9.59 -10.26 -11.05
N TRP A 474 -8.79 -10.63 -12.04
CA TRP A 474 -7.77 -11.67 -11.92
C TRP A 474 -6.51 -11.12 -11.25
N THR A 475 -6.04 -11.78 -10.20
CA THR A 475 -4.81 -11.45 -9.47
C THR A 475 -3.99 -12.69 -9.15
N ASN A 476 -2.81 -12.54 -8.56
CA ASN A 476 -2.18 -13.69 -7.90
C ASN A 476 -2.99 -14.10 -6.66
N ASN A 477 -2.87 -15.37 -6.25
CA ASN A 477 -3.67 -15.93 -5.15
C ASN A 477 -3.58 -15.17 -3.81
N ASP A 478 -2.44 -14.57 -3.50
CA ASP A 478 -2.27 -13.91 -2.19
C ASP A 478 -2.67 -12.43 -2.18
N ASP A 479 -2.88 -11.79 -3.33
CA ASP A 479 -3.16 -10.34 -3.40
C ASP A 479 -4.51 -9.97 -2.78
N GLN A 480 -5.45 -10.91 -2.74
CA GLN A 480 -6.78 -10.75 -2.15
C GLN A 480 -6.79 -10.70 -0.62
N ARG A 481 -5.74 -11.22 0.03
CA ARG A 481 -5.73 -11.42 1.50
C ARG A 481 -5.82 -10.12 2.30
N SER A 482 -5.37 -8.99 1.73
CA SER A 482 -5.44 -7.68 2.38
C SER A 482 -6.86 -7.11 2.45
N PHE A 483 -7.76 -7.54 1.57
CA PHE A 483 -9.14 -7.05 1.47
C PHE A 483 -10.17 -8.08 1.92
N LEU A 484 -9.87 -9.37 1.74
CA LEU A 484 -10.73 -10.48 2.14
C LEU A 484 -10.09 -11.24 3.29
N ALA A 485 -10.29 -10.72 4.50
CA ALA A 485 -9.79 -11.34 5.72
C ALA A 485 -10.50 -12.69 5.97
N ARG A 486 -9.71 -13.70 6.34
CA ARG A 486 -10.20 -15.03 6.76
C ARG A 486 -10.10 -15.26 8.27
N ASN A 487 -9.44 -14.35 8.96
CA ASN A 487 -9.25 -14.35 10.41
C ASN A 487 -9.12 -12.90 10.90
N LEU A 488 -9.33 -12.71 12.20
CA LEU A 488 -9.32 -11.39 12.81
C LEU A 488 -7.95 -10.68 12.72
N GLN A 489 -6.84 -11.43 12.77
CA GLN A 489 -5.50 -10.85 12.67
C GLN A 489 -5.27 -10.19 11.30
N GLY A 490 -5.83 -10.78 10.24
CA GLY A 490 -5.85 -10.26 8.88
C GLY A 490 -6.91 -9.18 8.61
N ARG A 491 -7.88 -8.99 9.50
CA ARG A 491 -8.92 -7.94 9.38
C ARG A 491 -8.35 -6.57 9.74
N ARG A 492 -7.66 -5.96 8.77
CA ARG A 492 -7.01 -4.65 8.85
C ARG A 492 -7.80 -3.57 8.09
N LYS A 493 -7.29 -2.34 8.06
CA LYS A 493 -7.92 -1.17 7.40
C LYS A 493 -8.53 -1.50 6.03
N SER A 494 -7.78 -2.13 5.14
CA SER A 494 -8.25 -2.48 3.78
C SER A 494 -9.37 -3.52 3.74
N ALA A 495 -9.40 -4.46 4.70
CA ALA A 495 -10.50 -5.42 4.82
C ALA A 495 -11.77 -4.74 5.35
N LEU A 496 -11.65 -3.86 6.35
CA LEU A 496 -12.77 -3.04 6.80
C LEU A 496 -13.29 -2.13 5.67
N GLU A 497 -12.40 -1.54 4.88
CA GLU A 497 -12.80 -0.73 3.73
C GLU A 497 -13.63 -1.54 2.74
N ALA A 498 -13.20 -2.77 2.42
CA ALA A 498 -13.96 -3.65 1.55
C ALA A 498 -15.33 -4.03 2.16
N GLU A 499 -15.42 -4.27 3.47
CA GLU A 499 -16.68 -4.55 4.16
C GLU A 499 -17.66 -3.38 4.12
N PHE A 500 -17.18 -2.13 4.22
CA PHE A 500 -18.01 -0.93 4.07
C PHE A 500 -18.40 -0.68 2.61
N ALA A 501 -17.47 -0.88 1.68
CA ALA A 501 -17.64 -0.50 0.28
C ALA A 501 -18.37 -1.56 -0.55
N CYS A 502 -18.36 -2.83 -0.14
CA CYS A 502 -18.87 -3.94 -0.94
C CYS A 502 -20.05 -4.63 -0.25
N GLU A 503 -21.10 -4.93 -1.02
CA GLU A 503 -22.08 -5.95 -0.64
C GLU A 503 -21.41 -7.33 -0.68
N TRP A 504 -20.55 -7.51 -1.67
CA TRP A 504 -19.84 -8.75 -1.92
C TRP A 504 -18.43 -8.47 -2.44
N LEU A 505 -17.43 -9.02 -1.76
CA LEU A 505 -16.07 -9.19 -2.28
C LEU A 505 -15.70 -10.65 -2.02
N GLY A 506 -15.46 -11.42 -3.06
CA GLY A 506 -15.09 -12.82 -2.85
C GLY A 506 -14.39 -13.49 -4.00
N VAL A 507 -13.79 -14.63 -3.70
CA VAL A 507 -13.06 -15.45 -4.66
C VAL A 507 -14.05 -16.32 -5.43
N VAL A 508 -14.11 -16.13 -6.74
CA VAL A 508 -14.89 -16.99 -7.66
C VAL A 508 -14.12 -18.24 -8.00
N ALA A 509 -12.83 -18.09 -8.30
CA ALA A 509 -11.94 -19.19 -8.64
C ALA A 509 -10.55 -18.89 -8.07
N GLY A 510 -9.86 -19.89 -7.54
CA GLY A 510 -8.52 -19.70 -7.00
C GLY A 510 -7.91 -20.99 -6.48
N LYS A 511 -6.67 -20.88 -6.01
CA LYS A 511 -6.01 -21.97 -5.29
C LYS A 511 -6.55 -22.05 -3.88
N GLU A 512 -6.63 -23.28 -3.36
CA GLU A 512 -6.90 -23.49 -1.95
C GLU A 512 -5.82 -22.82 -1.08
N ALA A 513 -6.25 -21.98 -0.16
CA ALA A 513 -5.35 -21.43 0.84
C ALA A 513 -5.12 -22.52 1.89
N HIS A 514 -4.06 -23.29 1.75
CA HIS A 514 -3.63 -24.18 2.82
C HIS A 514 -3.09 -23.35 3.98
N ALA A 515 -3.41 -23.75 5.22
CA ALA A 515 -2.84 -23.17 6.45
C ALA A 515 -1.31 -23.25 6.51
N ASN A 516 -0.68 -24.00 5.60
CA ASN A 516 0.77 -24.17 5.44
C ASN A 516 1.24 -23.75 4.04
N SER A 517 0.85 -22.58 3.55
CA SER A 517 1.42 -22.04 2.31
C SER A 517 2.88 -21.57 2.54
N ASP A 518 3.71 -21.63 1.49
CA ASP A 518 5.18 -21.60 1.44
C ASP A 518 5.90 -20.39 2.11
N SER A 519 5.16 -19.45 2.71
CA SER A 519 5.75 -18.35 3.45
C SER A 519 5.84 -18.68 4.94
N LYS A 520 7.06 -18.62 5.50
CA LYS A 520 7.31 -18.73 6.96
C LYS A 520 6.47 -17.75 7.83
N ARG A 521 5.85 -16.73 7.21
CA ARG A 521 5.02 -15.71 7.84
C ARG A 521 3.56 -16.15 8.02
N GLU A 522 3.05 -17.04 7.18
CA GLU A 522 1.64 -17.50 7.25
C GLU A 522 1.36 -18.44 8.42
N ALA A 523 2.40 -19.08 8.97
CA ALA A 523 2.27 -19.97 10.11
C ALA A 523 1.84 -19.27 11.42
N TRP A 524 1.80 -17.93 11.46
CA TRP A 524 1.49 -17.14 12.67
C TRP A 524 0.04 -16.63 12.75
N HIS A 525 -0.66 -16.48 11.62
CA HIS A 525 -2.07 -16.06 11.62
C HIS A 525 -2.99 -17.27 11.55
N VAL A 526 -3.75 -17.49 12.61
CA VAL A 526 -4.51 -18.71 12.82
C VAL A 526 -5.90 -18.41 13.35
N ARG A 527 -6.85 -19.23 12.94
CA ARG A 527 -8.23 -19.25 13.42
C ARG A 527 -8.57 -20.69 13.76
N ASP A 528 -9.53 -20.88 14.66
CA ASP A 528 -10.04 -22.20 14.99
C ASP A 528 -10.56 -22.91 13.72
N ARG A 529 -9.99 -24.07 13.42
CA ARG A 529 -10.34 -24.90 12.26
C ARG A 529 -11.84 -25.21 12.22
N TRP A 530 -12.49 -25.38 13.38
CA TRP A 530 -13.92 -25.67 13.43
C TRP A 530 -14.76 -24.54 12.84
N ILE A 531 -14.26 -23.32 12.87
CA ILE A 531 -14.93 -22.21 12.22
C ILE A 531 -14.84 -22.29 10.69
N ASP A 532 -13.68 -22.63 10.13
CA ASP A 532 -13.53 -22.80 8.67
C ASP A 532 -14.44 -23.94 8.15
N VAL A 533 -14.53 -25.00 8.94
CA VAL A 533 -15.43 -26.13 8.70
C VAL A 533 -16.89 -25.70 8.66
N ASP A 534 -17.36 -25.01 9.71
CA ASP A 534 -18.74 -24.56 9.81
C ASP A 534 -19.07 -23.47 8.78
N SER A 535 -18.13 -22.58 8.48
CA SER A 535 -18.21 -21.56 7.42
C SER A 535 -18.38 -22.20 6.03
N THR A 536 -17.70 -23.31 5.77
CA THR A 536 -17.85 -24.10 4.54
C THR A 536 -19.21 -24.79 4.48
N LYS A 537 -19.69 -25.36 5.60
CA LYS A 537 -21.02 -25.95 5.68
C LYS A 537 -22.12 -24.92 5.40
N ASP A 538 -22.03 -23.75 6.01
CA ASP A 538 -22.99 -22.66 5.83
C ASP A 538 -23.00 -22.18 4.37
N THR A 539 -21.82 -22.08 3.76
CA THR A 539 -21.68 -21.73 2.34
C THR A 539 -22.34 -22.77 1.44
N LEU A 540 -22.08 -24.06 1.65
CA LEU A 540 -22.70 -25.13 0.87
C LEU A 540 -24.23 -25.16 1.04
N ALA A 541 -24.73 -24.85 2.24
CA ALA A 541 -26.16 -24.71 2.48
C ALA A 541 -26.75 -23.52 1.69
N ARG A 542 -26.06 -22.36 1.68
CA ARG A 542 -26.43 -21.20 0.85
C ARG A 542 -26.41 -21.52 -0.64
N MET A 543 -25.40 -22.25 -1.12
CA MET A 543 -25.32 -22.68 -2.52
C MET A 543 -26.53 -23.52 -2.91
N ARG A 544 -26.85 -24.56 -2.14
CA ARG A 544 -28.02 -25.41 -2.37
C ARG A 544 -29.32 -24.62 -2.36
N LYS A 545 -29.48 -23.70 -1.39
CA LYS A 545 -30.66 -22.82 -1.30
C LYS A 545 -30.84 -21.93 -2.53
N ASN A 546 -29.75 -21.47 -3.13
CA ASN A 546 -29.76 -20.60 -4.30
C ASN A 546 -29.59 -21.36 -5.63
N GLY A 547 -29.65 -22.70 -5.63
CA GLY A 547 -29.53 -23.50 -6.84
C GLY A 547 -28.13 -23.52 -7.47
N PHE A 548 -27.08 -23.18 -6.71
CA PHE A 548 -25.70 -23.30 -7.18
C PHE A 548 -25.16 -24.71 -6.99
N GLU A 549 -24.62 -25.28 -8.06
CA GLU A 549 -23.89 -26.54 -8.04
C GLU A 549 -22.43 -26.33 -8.43
N MET A 550 -21.53 -27.01 -7.70
CA MET A 550 -20.10 -27.01 -8.02
C MET A 550 -19.82 -27.95 -9.20
N PRO A 551 -19.20 -27.48 -10.30
CA PRO A 551 -18.81 -28.35 -11.40
C PRO A 551 -17.89 -29.49 -10.96
N GLU A 552 -18.01 -30.64 -11.60
CA GLU A 552 -17.17 -31.81 -11.30
C GLU A 552 -15.68 -31.48 -11.51
N GLY A 553 -14.83 -31.92 -10.57
CA GLY A 553 -13.39 -31.66 -10.61
C GLY A 553 -12.98 -30.20 -10.28
N ARG A 554 -13.92 -29.33 -9.90
CA ARG A 554 -13.67 -27.94 -9.45
C ARG A 554 -13.81 -27.75 -7.94
N LYS A 555 -14.07 -28.80 -7.18
CA LYS A 555 -14.19 -28.73 -5.71
C LYS A 555 -12.81 -28.59 -5.08
N LEU A 556 -12.66 -27.66 -4.13
CA LEU A 556 -11.50 -27.56 -3.25
C LEU A 556 -11.44 -28.76 -2.30
N ASP A 557 -10.30 -29.06 -1.69
CA ASP A 557 -10.18 -30.21 -0.80
C ASP A 557 -10.97 -30.01 0.49
N SER A 558 -10.99 -28.79 1.03
CA SER A 558 -11.89 -28.38 2.13
C SER A 558 -13.36 -28.62 1.78
N THR A 559 -13.79 -28.27 0.58
CA THR A 559 -15.17 -28.52 0.11
C THR A 559 -15.47 -30.01 0.04
N LYS A 560 -14.56 -30.82 -0.52
CA LYS A 560 -14.71 -32.29 -0.57
C LYS A 560 -14.82 -32.89 0.82
N GLN A 561 -13.97 -32.46 1.75
CA GLN A 561 -13.99 -32.93 3.14
C GLN A 561 -15.31 -32.60 3.84
N ALA A 562 -15.87 -31.41 3.59
CA ALA A 562 -17.15 -30.99 4.15
C ALA A 562 -18.34 -31.81 3.58
N GLU A 563 -18.32 -32.16 2.29
CA GLU A 563 -19.37 -32.96 1.65
C GLU A 563 -19.32 -34.46 1.98
N GLN A 564 -18.11 -35.05 2.08
CA GLN A 564 -17.91 -36.48 2.31
C GLN A 564 -18.25 -36.94 3.74
N GLY A 565 -18.73 -36.04 4.60
CA GLY A 565 -19.29 -36.42 5.90
C GLY A 565 -18.26 -36.71 7.00
N ALA A 566 -17.00 -36.28 6.86
CA ALA A 566 -15.99 -36.39 7.92
C ALA A 566 -16.24 -35.44 9.13
N ILE A 567 -17.38 -34.74 9.15
CA ILE A 567 -17.64 -33.64 10.07
C ILE A 567 -19.08 -33.78 10.58
N SER A 568 -19.24 -34.04 11.89
CA SER A 568 -20.50 -34.40 12.55
C SER A 568 -21.70 -33.49 12.22
N THR A 569 -22.92 -33.99 12.44
CA THR A 569 -24.16 -33.19 12.33
C THR A 569 -24.27 -32.25 13.52
N GLY A 570 -24.09 -30.95 13.32
CA GLY A 570 -24.10 -29.95 14.38
C GLY A 570 -23.16 -28.78 14.10
N ARG A 571 -23.18 -27.77 14.98
CA ARG A 571 -22.14 -26.73 15.02
C ARG A 571 -20.89 -27.30 15.68
N HIS A 572 -19.72 -26.93 15.19
CA HIS A 572 -18.43 -27.33 15.76
C HIS A 572 -17.79 -26.13 16.45
N ALA A 573 -17.90 -24.95 15.83
CA ALA A 573 -17.32 -23.71 16.30
C ALA A 573 -17.83 -23.33 17.69
N GLY A 574 -16.95 -23.43 18.68
CA GLY A 574 -17.23 -23.17 20.09
C GLY A 574 -18.00 -24.27 20.83
N GLU A 575 -18.20 -25.44 20.21
CA GLU A 575 -18.64 -26.67 20.89
C GLU A 575 -17.46 -27.64 21.07
N GLN A 576 -16.69 -27.83 19.99
CA GLN A 576 -15.47 -28.63 19.99
C GLN A 576 -14.30 -27.86 20.58
N THR A 577 -13.30 -28.58 21.10
CA THR A 577 -12.04 -27.97 21.54
C THR A 577 -11.39 -27.23 20.37
N PRO A 578 -11.10 -25.92 20.51
CA PRO A 578 -10.54 -25.12 19.43
C PRO A 578 -9.23 -25.70 18.92
N TYR A 579 -9.08 -25.76 17.61
CA TYR A 579 -7.86 -26.25 16.98
C TYR A 579 -7.18 -25.15 16.20
N LEU A 580 -6.08 -24.64 16.74
CA LEU A 580 -5.24 -23.64 16.07
C LEU A 580 -4.01 -24.33 15.47
N SER A 581 -3.84 -24.26 14.14
CA SER A 581 -2.67 -24.80 13.46
C SER A 581 -1.38 -24.19 14.01
N ARG A 582 -0.30 -24.98 14.12
CA ARG A 582 1.00 -24.51 14.59
C ARG A 582 2.13 -25.07 13.71
N PRO A 583 3.18 -24.29 13.40
CA PRO A 583 4.24 -24.74 12.51
C PRO A 583 4.95 -26.03 12.96
N TYR A 584 5.06 -26.29 14.26
CA TYR A 584 5.69 -27.50 14.79
C TYR A 584 4.85 -28.77 14.59
N MET A 585 3.56 -28.66 14.22
CA MET A 585 2.70 -29.83 13.98
C MET A 585 3.11 -30.61 12.72
N ALA A 586 3.67 -29.92 11.72
CA ALA A 586 4.21 -30.58 10.53
C ALA A 586 5.45 -31.43 10.88
N GLU A 587 6.36 -30.87 11.68
CA GLU A 587 7.53 -31.58 12.22
C GLU A 587 7.11 -32.79 13.06
N LEU A 588 6.08 -32.64 13.91
CA LEU A 588 5.54 -33.75 14.69
C LEU A 588 5.03 -34.87 13.76
N LYS A 589 4.23 -34.53 12.75
CA LYS A 589 3.68 -35.50 11.80
C LYS A 589 4.78 -36.24 11.02
N GLU A 590 5.84 -35.55 10.63
CA GLU A 590 7.00 -36.15 9.97
C GLU A 590 7.71 -37.15 10.89
N LEU A 591 8.04 -36.76 12.12
CA LEU A 591 8.67 -37.63 13.11
C LEU A 591 7.79 -38.83 13.50
N GLU A 592 6.47 -38.65 13.55
CA GLU A 592 5.53 -39.76 13.77
C GLU A 592 5.46 -40.70 12.57
N GLY A 593 5.54 -40.17 11.35
CA GLY A 593 5.67 -40.97 10.14
C GLY A 593 6.96 -41.78 10.11
N GLU A 594 8.09 -41.19 10.47
CA GLU A 594 9.38 -41.89 10.60
C GLU A 594 9.35 -42.97 11.70
N LEU A 595 8.68 -42.69 12.83
CA LEU A 595 8.48 -43.69 13.88
C LEU A 595 7.62 -44.86 13.37
N ALA A 596 6.53 -44.58 12.66
CA ALA A 596 5.64 -45.59 12.10
C ALA A 596 6.32 -46.41 10.99
N ALA A 597 7.21 -45.79 10.21
CA ALA A 597 8.03 -46.45 9.20
C ALA A 597 9.23 -47.23 9.80
N GLY A 598 9.46 -47.13 11.11
CA GLY A 598 10.59 -47.76 11.80
C GLY A 598 11.95 -47.14 11.46
N THR A 599 11.97 -45.96 10.84
CA THR A 599 13.19 -45.26 10.42
C THR A 599 13.72 -44.28 11.46
N LEU A 600 12.93 -43.99 12.50
CA LEU A 600 13.31 -43.08 13.59
C LEU A 600 14.17 -43.80 14.65
N GLU A 601 15.32 -43.23 15.01
CA GLU A 601 16.13 -43.74 16.12
C GLU A 601 15.44 -43.45 17.48
N THR A 602 15.03 -44.49 18.20
CA THR A 602 14.22 -44.39 19.45
C THR A 602 15.02 -44.47 20.75
N SER A 603 16.35 -44.42 20.68
CA SER A 603 17.21 -44.43 21.88
C SER A 603 16.91 -43.23 22.78
N ASN A 604 16.97 -43.39 24.11
CA ASN A 604 16.72 -42.27 25.04
C ASN A 604 17.77 -41.14 24.93
N THR A 605 18.87 -41.37 24.21
CA THR A 605 19.91 -40.40 23.87
C THR A 605 19.69 -39.71 22.52
N SER A 606 18.88 -40.30 21.63
CA SER A 606 18.56 -39.79 20.29
C SER A 606 17.90 -38.41 20.35
N LYS A 607 18.41 -37.48 19.54
CA LYS A 607 17.85 -36.13 19.39
C LYS A 607 16.44 -36.17 18.77
N PRO A 608 16.20 -36.87 17.63
CA PRO A 608 14.86 -37.02 17.07
C PRO A 608 13.84 -37.60 18.06
N TRP A 609 14.22 -38.60 18.85
CA TRP A 609 13.33 -39.20 19.87
C TRP A 609 12.95 -38.23 20.98
N LYS A 610 13.92 -37.47 21.51
CA LYS A 610 13.66 -36.41 22.50
C LYS A 610 12.77 -35.31 21.91
N ARG A 611 13.00 -34.94 20.65
CA ARG A 611 12.19 -33.93 19.94
C ARG A 611 10.75 -34.40 19.76
N LEU A 612 10.54 -35.64 19.34
CA LEU A 612 9.20 -36.24 19.23
C LEU A 612 8.45 -36.22 20.58
N LYS A 613 9.09 -36.67 21.66
CA LYS A 613 8.50 -36.64 23.01
C LYS A 613 8.14 -35.22 23.45
N PHE A 614 9.03 -34.26 23.22
CA PHE A 614 8.79 -32.84 23.51
C PHE A 614 7.58 -32.31 22.72
N LEU A 615 7.51 -32.56 21.42
CA LEU A 615 6.41 -32.10 20.57
C LEU A 615 5.06 -32.72 20.98
N ARG A 616 5.04 -34.01 21.34
CA ARG A 616 3.83 -34.66 21.88
C ARG A 616 3.35 -34.01 23.18
N HIS A 617 4.26 -33.76 24.11
CA HIS A 617 3.92 -33.06 25.35
C HIS A 617 3.42 -31.64 25.10
N GLN A 618 4.05 -30.92 24.17
CA GLN A 618 3.64 -29.58 23.77
C GLN A 618 2.23 -29.55 23.15
N VAL A 619 1.91 -30.51 22.28
CA VAL A 619 0.54 -30.65 21.73
C VAL A 619 -0.47 -30.89 22.84
N LYS A 620 -0.19 -31.83 23.75
CA LYS A 620 -1.10 -32.15 24.86
C LYS A 620 -1.38 -30.92 25.74
N SER A 621 -0.33 -30.16 26.10
CA SER A 621 -0.48 -28.91 26.85
C SER A 621 -1.39 -27.93 26.10
N HIS A 622 -1.13 -27.71 24.81
CA HIS A 622 -1.94 -26.78 24.02
C HIS A 622 -3.40 -27.23 23.86
N GLU A 623 -3.68 -28.54 23.82
CA GLU A 623 -5.05 -29.07 23.83
C GLU A 623 -5.76 -28.80 25.17
N GLU A 624 -5.08 -29.04 26.29
CA GLU A 624 -5.58 -28.71 27.64
C GLU A 624 -5.86 -27.20 27.77
N ASP A 625 -4.96 -26.36 27.25
CA ASP A 625 -5.09 -24.90 27.25
C ASP A 625 -6.23 -24.42 26.33
N ALA A 626 -6.38 -25.03 25.16
CA ALA A 626 -7.48 -24.72 24.22
C ALA A 626 -8.84 -25.06 24.84
N GLU A 627 -8.93 -26.17 25.58
CA GLU A 627 -10.15 -26.55 26.31
C GLU A 627 -10.48 -25.54 27.42
N ASN A 628 -9.47 -25.10 28.18
CA ASN A 628 -9.66 -24.05 29.18
C ASN A 628 -10.14 -22.74 28.52
N ASN A 629 -9.55 -22.33 27.41
CA ASN A 629 -9.98 -21.14 26.66
C ASN A 629 -11.43 -21.26 26.17
N LYS A 630 -11.84 -22.43 25.68
CA LYS A 630 -13.24 -22.70 25.30
C LYS A 630 -14.18 -22.48 26.48
N ASN A 631 -13.84 -23.01 27.66
CA ASN A 631 -14.65 -22.88 28.87
C ASN A 631 -14.77 -21.42 29.32
N LEU A 632 -13.67 -20.65 29.28
CA LEU A 632 -13.68 -19.22 29.58
C LEU A 632 -14.58 -18.43 28.61
N VAL A 633 -14.54 -18.76 27.31
CA VAL A 633 -15.43 -18.14 26.31
C VAL A 633 -16.89 -18.52 26.54
N ALA A 634 -17.19 -19.77 26.91
CA ALA A 634 -18.54 -20.20 27.25
C ALA A 634 -19.07 -19.47 28.50
N GLU A 635 -18.25 -19.34 29.54
CA GLU A 635 -18.57 -18.58 30.76
C GLU A 635 -18.87 -17.11 30.43
N MET A 636 -18.09 -16.48 29.53
CA MET A 636 -18.34 -15.11 29.04
C MET A 636 -19.72 -14.96 28.38
N TYR A 637 -20.09 -15.90 27.50
CA TYR A 637 -21.39 -15.87 26.83
C TYR A 637 -22.54 -16.08 27.82
N GLU A 638 -22.35 -16.95 28.82
CA GLU A 638 -23.35 -17.17 29.86
C GLU A 638 -23.54 -15.93 30.73
N LEU A 639 -22.46 -15.25 31.13
CA LEU A 639 -22.54 -13.98 31.85
C LEU A 639 -23.31 -12.92 31.05
N ASN A 640 -23.04 -12.82 29.75
CA ASN A 640 -23.76 -11.88 28.88
C ASN A 640 -25.25 -12.27 28.75
N ARG A 641 -25.58 -13.56 28.64
CA ARG A 641 -26.98 -14.05 28.65
C ARG A 641 -27.69 -13.68 29.95
N LEU A 642 -27.04 -13.89 31.10
CA LEU A 642 -27.59 -13.52 32.41
C LEU A 642 -27.84 -12.02 32.52
N ARG A 643 -26.92 -11.18 31.99
CA ARG A 643 -27.09 -9.72 31.92
C ARG A 643 -28.32 -9.33 31.11
N MET A 644 -28.47 -9.89 29.91
CA MET A 644 -29.58 -9.54 29.02
C MET A 644 -30.94 -10.03 29.54
N THR A 645 -30.97 -11.23 30.10
CA THR A 645 -32.20 -11.82 30.63
C THR A 645 -32.57 -11.30 32.01
N LYS A 646 -31.68 -10.53 32.66
CA LYS A 646 -31.81 -10.08 34.06
C LYS A 646 -32.17 -11.24 35.01
N ALA A 647 -31.61 -12.42 34.74
CA ALA A 647 -31.95 -13.65 35.45
C ALA A 647 -31.42 -13.68 36.90
N ILE A 648 -30.42 -12.84 37.21
CA ILE A 648 -29.86 -12.64 38.54
C ILE A 648 -29.69 -11.14 38.82
N SER A 649 -29.42 -10.78 40.08
CA SER A 649 -29.21 -9.38 40.46
C SER A 649 -27.93 -8.79 39.85
N ASP A 650 -27.93 -7.48 39.57
CA ASP A 650 -26.76 -6.79 39.00
C ASP A 650 -25.52 -6.92 39.89
N ALA A 651 -25.69 -6.88 41.22
CA ALA A 651 -24.60 -7.04 42.17
C ALA A 651 -23.98 -8.44 42.14
N GLU A 652 -24.80 -9.49 42.06
CA GLU A 652 -24.33 -10.87 41.92
C GLU A 652 -23.62 -11.07 40.57
N LEU A 653 -24.19 -10.52 39.50
CA LEU A 653 -23.59 -10.58 38.17
C LEU A 653 -22.24 -9.87 38.11
N ASP A 654 -22.13 -8.66 38.66
CA ASP A 654 -20.88 -7.89 38.71
C ASP A 654 -19.78 -8.62 39.51
N GLU A 655 -20.13 -9.36 40.57
CA GLU A 655 -19.17 -10.21 41.28
C GLU A 655 -18.69 -11.38 40.41
N ARG A 656 -19.59 -12.06 39.71
CA ARG A 656 -19.22 -13.15 38.79
C ARG A 656 -18.39 -12.66 37.61
N GLU A 657 -18.70 -11.49 37.05
CA GLU A 657 -17.90 -10.85 36.00
C GLU A 657 -16.49 -10.51 36.49
N ARG A 658 -16.36 -9.94 37.70
CA ARG A 658 -15.04 -9.68 38.31
C ARG A 658 -14.24 -10.96 38.54
N ALA A 659 -14.87 -12.02 39.01
CA ALA A 659 -14.22 -13.31 39.19
C ALA A 659 -13.74 -13.91 37.86
N TRP A 660 -14.56 -13.84 36.81
CA TRP A 660 -14.17 -14.29 35.47
C TRP A 660 -13.03 -13.45 34.88
N ASP A 661 -13.10 -12.12 34.99
CA ASP A 661 -12.06 -11.22 34.50
C ASP A 661 -10.72 -11.44 35.20
N ALA A 662 -10.74 -11.76 36.51
CA ALA A 662 -9.56 -12.16 37.26
C ALA A 662 -8.96 -13.49 36.77
N LYS A 663 -9.79 -14.49 36.40
CA LYS A 663 -9.31 -15.74 35.79
C LYS A 663 -8.58 -15.46 34.46
N VAL A 664 -9.16 -14.62 33.61
CA VAL A 664 -8.57 -14.25 32.31
C VAL A 664 -7.28 -13.45 32.50
N SER A 665 -7.26 -12.52 33.46
CA SER A 665 -6.09 -11.71 33.80
C SER A 665 -4.92 -12.53 34.35
N ALA A 666 -5.22 -13.66 35.01
CA ALA A 666 -4.22 -14.59 35.54
C ALA A 666 -3.56 -15.47 34.46
N LEU A 667 -4.08 -15.48 33.22
CA LEU A 667 -3.47 -16.24 32.13
C LEU A 667 -2.08 -15.70 31.79
N GLY A 668 -1.14 -16.60 31.54
CA GLY A 668 0.18 -16.22 31.00
C GLY A 668 0.05 -15.51 29.65
N LYS A 669 1.01 -14.64 29.32
CA LYS A 669 0.99 -13.78 28.12
C LYS A 669 0.58 -14.50 26.83
N ASN A 670 1.13 -15.69 26.56
CA ASN A 670 0.84 -16.46 25.35
C ASN A 670 -0.59 -17.03 25.36
N PHE A 671 -1.07 -17.49 26.52
CA PHE A 671 -2.43 -18.02 26.67
C PHE A 671 -3.48 -16.94 26.54
N LEU A 672 -3.20 -15.74 27.05
CA LEU A 672 -4.09 -14.59 26.86
C LEU A 672 -4.23 -14.20 25.37
N ILE A 673 -3.15 -14.32 24.59
CA ILE A 673 -3.19 -14.10 23.13
C ILE A 673 -4.08 -15.15 22.46
N ASP A 674 -3.89 -16.43 22.78
CA ASP A 674 -4.70 -17.51 22.21
C ASP A 674 -6.18 -17.40 22.62
N PHE A 675 -6.46 -17.08 23.88
CA PHE A 675 -7.81 -16.79 24.36
C PHE A 675 -8.48 -15.70 23.54
N ARG A 676 -7.82 -14.56 23.33
CA ARG A 676 -8.34 -13.43 22.52
C ARG A 676 -8.59 -13.85 21.07
N ILE A 677 -7.65 -14.57 20.45
CA ILE A 677 -7.80 -15.08 19.08
C ILE A 677 -9.03 -15.99 18.96
N ILE A 678 -9.20 -16.94 19.89
CA ILE A 678 -10.33 -17.88 19.91
C ILE A 678 -11.65 -17.12 20.12
N ARG A 679 -11.71 -16.30 21.19
CA ARG A 679 -12.88 -15.50 21.55
C ARG A 679 -13.35 -14.64 20.38
N ASP A 680 -12.44 -13.86 19.81
CA ASP A 680 -12.80 -12.82 18.84
C ASP A 680 -13.16 -13.42 17.48
N ASN A 681 -12.41 -14.40 16.99
CA ASN A 681 -12.75 -15.08 15.73
C ASN A 681 -14.08 -15.84 15.83
N LEU A 682 -14.38 -16.43 16.99
CA LEU A 682 -15.67 -17.08 17.23
C LEU A 682 -16.79 -16.05 17.32
N HIS A 683 -16.55 -14.93 17.99
CA HIS A 683 -17.55 -13.87 18.14
C HIS A 683 -17.97 -13.28 16.80
N VAL A 684 -17.02 -12.85 15.96
CA VAL A 684 -17.34 -12.29 14.63
C VAL A 684 -18.00 -13.30 13.69
N PHE A 685 -17.75 -14.59 13.89
CA PHE A 685 -18.37 -15.67 13.11
C PHE A 685 -19.83 -15.91 13.52
N ARG A 686 -20.14 -15.80 14.83
CA ARG A 686 -21.46 -16.10 15.38
C ARG A 686 -22.49 -14.99 15.18
N GLN A 687 -22.05 -13.78 14.83
CA GLN A 687 -22.97 -12.70 14.47
C GLN A 687 -23.81 -13.11 13.24
N ASP A 688 -25.02 -12.55 13.12
CA ASP A 688 -25.91 -12.80 11.99
C ASP A 688 -26.24 -11.48 11.25
N PRO A 689 -25.78 -11.30 10.00
CA PRO A 689 -24.84 -12.17 9.30
C PRO A 689 -23.44 -12.15 9.95
N PRO A 690 -22.57 -13.16 9.70
CA PRO A 690 -21.17 -13.14 10.14
C PRO A 690 -20.46 -11.88 9.66
N VAL A 691 -19.53 -11.31 10.44
CA VAL A 691 -18.93 -10.00 10.11
C VAL A 691 -18.09 -10.07 8.84
N MET A 692 -17.20 -11.06 8.73
CA MET A 692 -16.24 -11.16 7.63
C MET A 692 -16.90 -11.61 6.32
N LEU A 693 -16.60 -10.92 5.22
CA LEU A 693 -17.11 -11.27 3.88
C LEU A 693 -16.81 -12.72 3.48
N TRP A 694 -15.68 -13.27 3.92
CA TRP A 694 -15.32 -14.67 3.69
C TRP A 694 -16.37 -15.65 4.21
N ASP A 695 -16.89 -15.44 5.41
CA ASP A 695 -17.86 -16.33 6.05
C ASP A 695 -19.29 -16.15 5.49
N ARG A 696 -19.53 -15.04 4.80
CA ARG A 696 -20.79 -14.68 4.14
C ARG A 696 -20.86 -15.15 2.69
N ARG A 697 -19.83 -15.84 2.19
CA ARG A 697 -19.72 -16.16 0.75
C ARG A 697 -20.95 -16.91 0.21
N PRO A 698 -21.50 -16.50 -0.94
CA PRO A 698 -22.67 -17.14 -1.54
C PRO A 698 -22.32 -18.49 -2.16
N TYR A 699 -21.06 -18.69 -2.54
CA TYR A 699 -20.54 -19.92 -3.11
C TYR A 699 -19.11 -20.22 -2.69
N GLU A 700 -18.75 -21.51 -2.74
CA GLU A 700 -17.36 -21.96 -2.60
C GLU A 700 -16.54 -21.59 -3.83
N PRO A 701 -15.28 -21.16 -3.68
CA PRO A 701 -14.42 -20.88 -4.82
C PRO A 701 -14.16 -22.14 -5.66
N LEU A 702 -14.14 -21.97 -6.98
CA LEU A 702 -13.76 -23.01 -7.91
C LEU A 702 -12.25 -23.24 -7.89
N ALA A 703 -11.83 -24.50 -7.77
CA ALA A 703 -10.43 -24.89 -7.87
C ALA A 703 -9.88 -24.60 -9.27
N VAL A 704 -8.76 -23.89 -9.33
CA VAL A 704 -7.98 -23.68 -10.56
C VAL A 704 -6.79 -24.61 -10.62
N LYS A 705 -6.29 -24.87 -11.83
CA LYS A 705 -5.12 -25.70 -12.09
C LYS A 705 -4.02 -24.86 -12.74
N PRO A 706 -2.73 -25.10 -12.45
CA PRO A 706 -1.63 -24.37 -13.09
C PRO A 706 -1.67 -24.43 -14.63
N ALA A 707 -2.14 -25.55 -15.20
CA ALA A 707 -2.26 -25.76 -16.64
C ALA A 707 -3.27 -24.83 -17.35
N GLU A 708 -4.12 -24.13 -16.61
CA GLU A 708 -5.10 -23.19 -17.14
C GLU A 708 -4.51 -21.79 -17.39
N PHE A 709 -3.24 -21.60 -16.99
CA PHE A 709 -2.51 -20.34 -17.11
C PHE A 709 -1.19 -20.53 -17.87
N PHE A 710 -0.71 -19.47 -18.51
CA PHE A 710 0.62 -19.42 -19.12
C PHE A 710 1.35 -18.10 -18.79
N PRO A 711 2.52 -18.14 -18.10
CA PRO A 711 3.16 -19.31 -17.49
C PRO A 711 2.24 -20.04 -16.49
N ASN A 712 2.48 -21.34 -16.24
CA ASN A 712 1.61 -22.20 -15.41
C ASN A 712 1.69 -21.83 -13.92
N VAL A 713 1.05 -20.73 -13.58
CA VAL A 713 0.97 -20.15 -12.24
C VAL A 713 -0.49 -19.92 -11.92
N GLU A 714 -0.97 -20.54 -10.85
CA GLU A 714 -2.36 -20.43 -10.41
C GLU A 714 -2.69 -18.98 -10.05
N CYS A 715 -3.75 -18.45 -10.67
CA CYS A 715 -4.28 -17.11 -10.39
C CYS A 715 -5.64 -17.20 -9.69
N CYS A 716 -6.12 -16.08 -9.18
CA CYS A 716 -7.35 -15.93 -8.43
C CYS A 716 -8.28 -14.94 -9.15
N LEU A 717 -9.55 -15.27 -9.31
CA LEU A 717 -10.60 -14.38 -9.81
C LEU A 717 -11.41 -13.83 -8.63
N LEU A 718 -11.40 -12.52 -8.48
CA LEU A 718 -12.22 -11.79 -7.51
C LEU A 718 -13.47 -11.23 -8.17
N ASP A 719 -14.59 -11.32 -7.48
CA ASP A 719 -15.82 -10.61 -7.79
C ASP A 719 -16.05 -9.51 -6.76
N ILE A 720 -15.99 -8.26 -7.21
CA ILE A 720 -16.18 -7.05 -6.41
C ILE A 720 -17.53 -6.45 -6.80
N GLN A 721 -18.48 -6.48 -5.87
CA GLN A 721 -19.82 -5.87 -6.02
C GLN A 721 -19.98 -4.74 -5.02
N PRO A 722 -19.84 -3.48 -5.47
CA PRO A 722 -19.97 -2.32 -4.61
C PRO A 722 -21.39 -2.16 -4.06
N LYS A 723 -21.49 -1.57 -2.86
CA LYS A 723 -22.73 -1.06 -2.26
C LYS A 723 -22.59 0.42 -1.93
N ALA A 724 -23.72 1.08 -1.66
CA ALA A 724 -23.69 2.43 -1.13
C ALA A 724 -23.13 2.40 0.31
N MET A 725 -22.04 3.12 0.54
CA MET A 725 -21.53 3.33 1.88
C MET A 725 -22.44 4.27 2.68
N HIS A 726 -22.39 4.14 4.01
CA HIS A 726 -23.11 5.02 4.94
C HIS A 726 -22.93 6.51 4.57
N PRO A 727 -23.98 7.35 4.59
CA PRO A 727 -23.91 8.74 4.14
C PRO A 727 -22.80 9.57 4.79
N LEU A 728 -22.51 9.36 6.08
CA LEU A 728 -21.42 10.06 6.77
C LEU A 728 -20.03 9.66 6.25
N LEU A 729 -19.82 8.40 5.89
CA LEU A 729 -18.54 7.91 5.35
C LEU A 729 -18.22 8.51 3.98
N ARG A 730 -19.23 9.00 3.26
CA ARG A 730 -19.09 9.65 1.95
C ARG A 730 -18.83 11.15 2.05
N GLN A 731 -18.90 11.73 3.24
CA GLN A 731 -18.66 13.16 3.48
C GLN A 731 -17.17 13.40 3.73
N SER A 732 -16.42 13.43 2.63
CA SER A 732 -14.98 13.69 2.60
C SER A 732 -14.64 14.98 1.86
N GLY A 733 -13.62 15.67 2.33
CA GLY A 733 -13.09 16.87 1.73
C GLY A 733 -13.85 18.17 2.07
N PRO A 734 -13.34 19.30 1.56
CA PRO A 734 -13.89 20.63 1.83
C PRO A 734 -15.35 20.77 1.38
N GLY A 735 -16.16 21.53 2.13
CA GLY A 735 -17.57 21.75 1.81
C GLY A 735 -18.53 20.64 2.27
N THR A 736 -18.03 19.64 3.00
CA THR A 736 -18.82 18.61 3.69
C THR A 736 -18.67 18.73 5.21
N SER A 737 -19.34 17.88 6.00
CA SER A 737 -19.08 17.80 7.44
C SER A 737 -17.72 17.20 7.79
N ARG A 738 -16.99 16.66 6.79
CA ARG A 738 -15.76 15.88 6.94
C ARG A 738 -15.91 14.63 7.80
N ALA A 739 -17.12 14.11 8.01
CA ALA A 739 -17.35 12.91 8.80
C ALA A 739 -16.55 11.69 8.29
N GLY A 740 -16.41 11.54 6.97
CA GLY A 740 -15.59 10.48 6.37
C GLY A 740 -14.10 10.64 6.68
N ASP A 741 -13.60 11.88 6.68
CA ASP A 741 -12.19 12.17 6.99
C ASP A 741 -11.90 11.99 8.49
N MET A 742 -12.83 12.37 9.36
CA MET A 742 -12.77 12.12 10.80
C MET A 742 -12.75 10.63 11.10
N PHE A 743 -13.62 9.87 10.41
CA PHE A 743 -13.69 8.43 10.55
C PHE A 743 -12.34 7.78 10.25
N GLU A 744 -11.64 8.20 9.19
CA GLU A 744 -10.32 7.68 8.86
C GLU A 744 -9.30 7.88 9.99
N LEU A 745 -9.31 9.04 10.63
CA LEU A 745 -8.40 9.37 11.72
C LEU A 745 -8.67 8.51 12.96
N PHE A 746 -9.91 8.52 13.47
CA PHE A 746 -10.20 7.78 14.71
C PHE A 746 -10.23 6.27 14.48
N ARG A 747 -10.73 5.77 13.34
CA ARG A 747 -10.62 4.35 12.97
C ARG A 747 -9.15 3.93 12.92
N GLY A 748 -8.30 4.77 12.33
CA GLY A 748 -6.86 4.57 12.29
C GLY A 748 -6.25 4.35 13.68
N SER A 749 -6.54 5.27 14.61
CA SER A 749 -6.08 5.18 16.00
C SER A 749 -6.67 3.98 16.75
N MET A 750 -7.95 3.66 16.56
CA MET A 750 -8.59 2.51 17.19
C MET A 750 -8.00 1.18 16.71
N LEU A 751 -7.67 1.05 15.43
CA LEU A 751 -7.10 -0.17 14.86
C LEU A 751 -5.61 -0.36 15.17
N ALA A 752 -4.88 0.73 15.45
CA ALA A 752 -3.49 0.68 15.89
C ALA A 752 -3.33 -0.17 17.16
N GLN A 753 -4.28 -0.09 18.09
CA GLN A 753 -4.40 -1.00 19.25
C GLN A 753 -5.69 -1.81 19.20
N GLY A 754 -5.96 -2.46 18.06
CA GLY A 754 -7.27 -3.05 17.79
C GLY A 754 -7.73 -4.22 18.68
N LEU A 755 -6.90 -4.69 19.63
CA LEU A 755 -7.27 -5.68 20.65
C LEU A 755 -7.71 -5.06 21.99
N GLU A 756 -7.61 -3.73 22.11
CA GLU A 756 -8.03 -3.00 23.30
C GLU A 756 -9.56 -2.82 23.31
N PRO A 757 -10.20 -2.81 24.50
CA PRO A 757 -11.60 -2.44 24.63
C PRO A 757 -11.95 -1.11 23.94
N VAL A 758 -13.15 -1.03 23.36
CA VAL A 758 -13.63 0.17 22.65
C VAL A 758 -13.64 1.39 23.57
N SER A 759 -14.06 1.22 24.82
CA SER A 759 -14.08 2.30 25.82
C SER A 759 -12.72 2.97 26.01
N LYS A 760 -11.66 2.17 26.13
CA LYS A 760 -10.29 2.68 26.24
C LYS A 760 -9.78 3.28 24.94
N SER A 761 -10.14 2.66 23.81
CA SER A 761 -9.74 3.16 22.49
C SER A 761 -10.33 4.55 22.21
N LEU A 762 -11.59 4.79 22.59
CA LEU A 762 -12.23 6.12 22.48
C LEU A 762 -11.56 7.15 23.39
N GLU A 763 -11.27 6.79 24.64
CA GLU A 763 -10.61 7.70 25.59
C GLU A 763 -9.22 8.13 25.11
N ARG A 764 -8.50 7.25 24.40
CA ARG A 764 -7.22 7.60 23.75
C ARG A 764 -7.42 8.65 22.65
N ILE A 765 -8.43 8.46 21.79
CA ILE A 765 -8.73 9.37 20.68
C ILE A 765 -8.94 10.79 21.21
N TRP A 766 -9.81 10.95 22.20
CA TRP A 766 -10.04 12.24 22.85
C TRP A 766 -10.53 12.07 24.29
N PRO A 767 -10.04 12.89 25.25
CA PRO A 767 -10.48 12.80 26.64
C PRO A 767 -11.99 13.00 26.78
N GLY A 768 -12.65 12.15 27.55
CA GLY A 768 -14.11 12.16 27.74
C GLY A 768 -14.92 11.60 26.56
N ALA A 769 -14.27 11.13 25.49
CA ALA A 769 -14.97 10.54 24.35
C ALA A 769 -15.70 9.26 24.73
N SER A 770 -15.13 8.44 25.61
CA SER A 770 -15.78 7.22 26.07
C SER A 770 -17.11 7.53 26.77
N GLU A 771 -17.13 8.51 27.67
CA GLU A 771 -18.34 8.96 28.39
C GLU A 771 -19.36 9.64 27.46
N GLY A 772 -18.89 10.44 26.49
CA GLY A 772 -19.76 11.16 25.57
C GLY A 772 -20.38 10.33 24.46
N ILE A 773 -19.71 9.26 24.03
CA ILE A 773 -20.06 8.50 22.81
C ILE A 773 -20.73 7.17 23.15
N LEU A 774 -20.17 6.38 24.07
CA LEU A 774 -20.66 5.02 24.35
C LEU A 774 -22.13 4.93 24.79
N PRO A 775 -22.69 5.88 25.57
CA PRO A 775 -24.11 5.82 25.92
C PRO A 775 -25.04 5.90 24.71
N ASN A 776 -24.56 6.49 23.60
CA ASN A 776 -25.29 6.64 22.35
C ASN A 776 -25.00 5.51 21.34
N CYS A 777 -24.32 4.45 21.78
CA CYS A 777 -23.97 3.30 20.95
C CYS A 777 -24.54 1.97 21.50
N PRO A 778 -25.88 1.79 21.54
CA PRO A 778 -26.51 0.59 22.10
C PRO A 778 -26.10 -0.70 21.39
N SER A 779 -25.75 -0.67 20.10
CA SER A 779 -25.36 -1.86 19.34
C SER A 779 -24.07 -2.53 19.87
N LEU A 780 -23.23 -1.79 20.61
CA LEU A 780 -22.05 -2.34 21.26
C LEU A 780 -22.38 -3.28 22.43
N ARG A 781 -23.59 -3.18 22.99
CA ARG A 781 -24.04 -3.99 24.14
C ARG A 781 -25.16 -4.96 23.81
N ASP A 782 -25.90 -4.72 22.72
CA ASP A 782 -27.02 -5.56 22.27
C ASP A 782 -26.54 -6.82 21.50
N PRO A 783 -26.70 -8.04 22.05
CA PRO A 783 -26.25 -9.25 21.36
C PRO A 783 -26.96 -9.53 20.04
N ALA A 784 -28.18 -9.02 19.84
CA ALA A 784 -28.87 -9.15 18.56
C ALA A 784 -28.16 -8.38 17.43
N GLN A 785 -27.36 -7.38 17.79
CA GLN A 785 -26.56 -6.57 16.87
C GLN A 785 -25.05 -6.87 16.98
N GLY A 786 -24.68 -7.98 17.61
CA GLY A 786 -23.27 -8.37 17.81
C GLY A 786 -22.59 -7.67 18.99
N GLY A 787 -23.36 -7.10 19.92
CA GLY A 787 -22.87 -6.47 21.15
C GLY A 787 -22.47 -7.44 22.25
N LEU A 788 -21.59 -7.00 23.16
CA LEU A 788 -21.28 -7.70 24.42
C LEU A 788 -21.38 -6.70 25.59
N ALA A 789 -22.18 -7.03 26.60
CA ALA A 789 -22.39 -6.16 27.76
C ALA A 789 -21.35 -6.36 28.89
N GLY A 790 -20.35 -7.20 28.66
CA GLY A 790 -19.25 -7.43 29.60
C GLY A 790 -18.29 -6.25 29.68
N LYS A 791 -17.59 -6.11 30.80
CA LYS A 791 -16.53 -5.11 31.03
C LYS A 791 -15.15 -5.76 30.93
N GLY A 792 -14.09 -4.97 30.83
CA GLY A 792 -12.71 -5.46 30.89
C GLY A 792 -12.39 -6.43 29.74
N HIS A 793 -11.99 -7.65 30.07
CA HIS A 793 -11.76 -8.71 29.08
C HIS A 793 -13.04 -9.25 28.43
N GLY A 794 -14.23 -8.86 28.90
CA GLY A 794 -15.52 -9.20 28.30
C GLY A 794 -16.05 -8.15 27.31
N GLU A 795 -15.41 -6.99 27.25
CA GLU A 795 -15.81 -5.89 26.36
C GLU A 795 -15.34 -6.13 24.91
N LEU A 796 -16.12 -5.65 23.94
CA LEU A 796 -15.72 -5.64 22.53
C LEU A 796 -14.44 -4.83 22.32
N CYS A 797 -13.61 -5.29 21.39
CA CYS A 797 -12.47 -4.55 20.88
C CYS A 797 -12.74 -3.98 19.48
N SER A 798 -11.96 -2.99 19.05
CA SER A 798 -12.15 -2.32 17.76
C SER A 798 -12.15 -3.28 16.56
N ARG A 799 -11.35 -4.36 16.61
CA ARG A 799 -11.26 -5.34 15.51
C ARG A 799 -12.47 -6.25 15.34
N VAL A 800 -13.33 -6.40 16.36
CA VAL A 800 -14.52 -7.26 16.25
C VAL A 800 -15.77 -6.51 15.81
N LEU A 801 -15.71 -5.18 15.76
CA LEU A 801 -16.87 -4.35 15.43
C LEU A 801 -17.36 -4.60 14.01
N ASN A 802 -18.67 -4.77 13.87
CA ASN A 802 -19.35 -4.86 12.58
C ASN A 802 -19.65 -3.47 12.00
N GLU A 803 -20.21 -3.43 10.79
CA GLU A 803 -20.48 -2.17 10.08
C GLU A 803 -21.46 -1.25 10.82
N THR A 804 -22.53 -1.81 11.38
CA THR A 804 -23.51 -1.05 12.17
C THR A 804 -22.85 -0.40 13.37
N GLN A 805 -22.03 -1.14 14.12
CA GLN A 805 -21.32 -0.62 15.28
C GLN A 805 -20.32 0.49 14.91
N TRP A 806 -19.59 0.35 13.80
CA TRP A 806 -18.68 1.39 13.31
C TRP A 806 -19.41 2.67 12.87
N THR A 807 -20.55 2.52 12.21
CA THR A 807 -21.34 3.65 11.72
C THR A 807 -22.09 4.35 12.86
N GLU A 808 -22.61 3.61 13.83
CA GLU A 808 -23.20 4.14 15.07
C GLU A 808 -22.16 4.92 15.89
N LEU A 809 -20.94 4.39 16.01
CA LEU A 809 -19.82 5.11 16.64
C LEU A 809 -19.51 6.43 15.92
N LEU A 810 -19.52 6.44 14.58
CA LEU A 810 -19.30 7.65 13.80
C LEU A 810 -20.44 8.66 14.01
N GLU A 811 -21.69 8.21 14.00
CA GLU A 811 -22.85 9.07 14.25
C GLU A 811 -22.79 9.70 15.65
N ALA A 812 -22.52 8.89 16.67
CA ALA A 812 -22.36 9.35 18.03
C ALA A 812 -21.17 10.31 18.18
N PHE A 813 -20.04 10.03 17.53
CA PHE A 813 -18.89 10.93 17.47
C PHE A 813 -19.24 12.28 16.82
N MET A 814 -19.95 12.24 15.69
CA MET A 814 -20.37 13.46 14.96
C MET A 814 -21.45 14.24 15.71
N ALA A 815 -22.25 13.60 16.54
CA ALA A 815 -23.25 14.24 17.39
C ALA A 815 -22.67 14.78 18.71
N TRP A 816 -21.49 14.31 19.13
CA TRP A 816 -20.89 14.67 20.40
C TRP A 816 -20.56 16.18 20.47
N PRO A 817 -21.09 16.93 21.47
CA PRO A 817 -20.91 18.39 21.54
C PRO A 817 -19.46 18.83 21.75
N PHE A 818 -18.66 17.97 22.39
CA PHE A 818 -17.25 18.24 22.69
C PHE A 818 -16.30 17.61 21.66
N ARG A 819 -16.82 17.16 20.51
CA ARG A 819 -15.99 16.58 19.47
C ARG A 819 -14.92 17.58 19.00
N PRO A 820 -13.67 17.14 18.81
CA PRO A 820 -12.64 17.98 18.23
C PRO A 820 -12.95 18.33 16.77
N SER A 821 -12.39 19.45 16.31
CA SER A 821 -12.28 19.79 14.89
C SER A 821 -11.32 18.84 14.16
N TYR A 822 -11.35 18.89 12.82
CA TYR A 822 -10.53 17.98 12.00
C TYR A 822 -9.06 18.28 12.20
N GLU A 823 -8.75 19.57 12.26
CA GLU A 823 -7.42 20.11 12.46
C GLU A 823 -6.86 19.71 13.83
N GLU A 824 -7.69 19.75 14.88
CA GLU A 824 -7.31 19.29 16.22
C GLU A 824 -7.06 17.78 16.26
N MET A 825 -7.89 16.99 15.57
CA MET A 825 -7.66 15.55 15.46
C MET A 825 -6.36 15.22 14.72
N ILE A 826 -6.08 15.90 13.61
CA ILE A 826 -4.81 15.73 12.89
C ILE A 826 -3.66 16.08 13.82
N GLY A 827 -3.72 17.24 14.48
CA GLY A 827 -2.65 17.70 15.37
C GLY A 827 -2.37 16.72 16.52
N ARG A 828 -3.42 16.13 17.11
CA ARG A 828 -3.30 15.16 18.20
C ARG A 828 -2.81 13.80 17.72
N LEU A 829 -3.34 13.32 16.60
CA LEU A 829 -3.06 11.97 16.11
C LEU A 829 -1.84 11.92 15.18
N ALA A 830 -1.20 13.05 14.88
CA ALA A 830 0.02 13.10 14.07
C ALA A 830 1.14 12.22 14.64
N ASP A 831 1.25 12.13 15.97
CA ASP A 831 2.24 11.31 16.67
C ASP A 831 1.79 9.84 16.85
N ASP A 832 0.48 9.59 16.91
CA ASP A 832 -0.11 8.23 16.98
C ASP A 832 -0.12 7.53 15.60
N ILE A 833 0.04 8.30 14.52
CA ILE A 833 0.28 7.80 13.15
C ILE A 833 1.80 7.65 12.94
N GLU A 834 2.50 7.01 13.88
CA GLU A 834 3.74 6.33 13.48
C GLU A 834 3.38 5.25 12.44
N PRO A 835 4.21 5.04 11.41
CA PRO A 835 4.08 3.85 10.59
C PRO A 835 4.39 2.67 11.51
N ALA A 836 3.37 2.09 12.13
CA ALA A 836 3.46 0.82 12.82
C ALA A 836 4.28 -0.09 11.91
N ASP A 837 5.38 -0.67 12.43
CA ASP A 837 6.27 -1.58 11.71
C ASP A 837 5.45 -2.49 10.78
N ASP A 838 5.35 -2.06 9.52
CA ASP A 838 4.38 -2.55 8.54
C ASP A 838 5.02 -3.76 7.86
N ASP A 839 5.44 -4.73 8.68
CA ASP A 839 6.01 -5.96 8.19
C ASP A 839 4.84 -6.84 7.72
N ASN A 840 4.59 -6.73 6.40
CA ASN A 840 3.55 -7.33 5.55
C ASN A 840 2.20 -6.61 5.49
N GLY A 841 1.89 -6.06 4.30
CA GLY A 841 0.57 -5.62 3.88
C GLY A 841 0.31 -4.14 4.09
N GLY A 842 1.03 -3.30 3.33
CA GLY A 842 0.95 -1.84 3.38
C GLY A 842 -0.49 -1.32 3.29
N GLY A 843 -1.02 -0.92 4.44
CA GLY A 843 -2.23 -0.14 4.58
C GLY A 843 -1.83 1.32 4.79
N SER A 844 -1.32 1.96 3.73
CA SER A 844 -0.93 3.37 3.79
C SER A 844 -2.13 4.25 4.16
N SER A 845 -1.90 5.23 5.04
CA SER A 845 -2.80 6.34 5.35
C SER A 845 -2.86 7.39 4.23
N MET A 846 -2.55 7.04 2.98
CA MET A 846 -2.72 7.95 1.86
C MET A 846 -4.19 8.33 1.75
N SER A 847 -4.48 9.63 1.83
CA SER A 847 -5.79 10.16 1.45
C SER A 847 -6.10 9.70 0.03
N THR A 848 -7.38 9.52 -0.27
CA THR A 848 -7.83 9.16 -1.62
C THR A 848 -7.25 10.11 -2.66
N ASP A 849 -7.07 11.39 -2.34
CA ASP A 849 -6.49 12.36 -3.26
C ASP A 849 -5.00 12.11 -3.56
N ALA A 850 -4.20 11.63 -2.60
CA ALA A 850 -2.78 11.31 -2.81
C ALA A 850 -2.55 10.01 -3.59
N ALA A 851 -3.56 9.12 -3.63
CA ALA A 851 -3.55 7.91 -4.45
C ALA A 851 -4.18 8.11 -5.84
N LEU A 852 -4.92 9.21 -6.02
CA LEU A 852 -5.57 9.63 -7.27
C LEU A 852 -4.73 10.67 -8.06
N SER A 853 -3.76 11.33 -7.41
CA SER A 853 -2.71 12.17 -8.02
C SER A 853 -1.47 11.37 -8.40
#